data_AF-A0A1B8ENY9-F1
#
_entry.id   AF-A0A1B8ENY9-F1
#
_cell.length_a   1.000
_cell.length_b   1.000
_cell.length_c   1.000
_cell.angle_alpha   90.00
_cell.angle_beta   90.00
_cell.angle_gamma   90.00
#
_symmetry.space_group_name_H-M   'P 1'
#
loop_
_entity.id
_entity.type
_entity.pdbx_description
1 polymer ?
#
loop_
_entity_poly.entity_id
_entity_poly.type
_entity_poly.pdbx_seq_one_letter_code
_entity_poly.pdbx_strand_id
1 'polypeptide(L)'
;MSEETLFQVSLNGTHSGGAYKNGDSGEAYSKELQQFRKNLLKSCPQWPSGYNIAASPLPLLIPESVVTHIDGLGNALCRAVTSIVERWWSDPTAGFPQRMPLLPHQEEVLRWIEGEGKKTVPPFASRRGSWRPDFLFNAPETISVSASTNPSIKNPQICEINARFMFNAFFGAAFTHEAFQRTDFESFGLKSPVDPSKVFAAFKGMFDINKPIHLLKSSEIGLDIHLFEYYLRERCGLKVQFIKPEQLRLVPSTSWGSNSTLWCAIPTDKGSSEDKEDSKEWRLISPEGEILEQVHQVALELHQSEMESLGQDMLKALAPLCVNDLRTIYLVHDKRMLGIVAQELESLVEMHILTADEAEMLRNGIAQTILAGSSELKELIQCTRNGVGVKDNFVLKLIGSGKGNGIIFGEDISTEVWMEYLVQLSEPQVTGSNYVIQRVARQPKFDVIVPSKSGKPITEHYYLVGTFMMVDGKPLGIAGWRSGPGRICAVSHGGSWICNLVRDSNVDPTLTMGSEVPCITAYNLNDTQNVSHVNAIDDALQNHGIMAITLTFPDPDSTYLLKLVQSLQRHHAHGEPLTHSSTRGWFWDVKPTPKSIAAQHHARSETMNDFPWHTDCSYALEPPRFFGLHVLQADRCGGGTLSVVQLDKVLKFLSKEAVETLSREEFRIEVPPEFENGTKSVIGPVLKPVGGGRKFTEEMKCRYRADIIHPLTEKATFALEDLNKALAQARTNNSDICLNLYPDMIPNGTVLLIDNGSWLHARNEVKDPERHLRRIRWDAREF
;
A
#
# COMPACT_ATOMS: atom_id res chain seq x y z
N MET A 1 2.81 9.97 -12.57
CA MET A 1 2.63 8.55 -12.89
C MET A 1 1.14 8.21 -12.86
N SER A 2 0.69 7.25 -13.66
CA SER A 2 -0.72 6.89 -13.84
C SER A 2 -1.37 6.38 -12.56
N GLU A 3 -2.68 6.58 -12.42
CA GLU A 3 -3.54 6.08 -11.32
C GLU A 3 -3.52 4.55 -11.14
N GLU A 4 -2.86 3.82 -12.04
CA GLU A 4 -2.85 2.35 -12.13
C GLU A 4 -1.55 1.69 -11.60
N THR A 5 -0.93 2.23 -10.54
CA THR A 5 0.40 1.75 -10.10
C THR A 5 0.45 1.26 -8.64
N LEU A 6 1.08 0.09 -8.39
CA LEU A 6 1.37 -0.42 -7.04
C LEU A 6 2.76 0.06 -6.62
N PHE A 7 2.90 0.63 -5.44
CA PHE A 7 4.20 0.95 -4.86
C PHE A 7 4.14 0.95 -3.34
N GLN A 8 5.27 0.71 -2.68
CA GLN A 8 5.34 0.80 -1.23
C GLN A 8 5.55 2.25 -0.78
N VAL A 9 4.89 2.61 0.31
CA VAL A 9 4.99 3.95 0.91
C VAL A 9 5.59 3.85 2.31
N SER A 10 6.49 4.79 2.65
CA SER A 10 6.90 5.01 4.03
C SER A 10 5.83 5.83 4.76
N LEU A 11 5.45 5.37 5.96
CA LEU A 11 4.57 6.10 6.88
C LEU A 11 5.37 7.00 7.84
N ASN A 12 6.69 7.06 7.67
CA ASN A 12 7.54 8.00 8.40
C ASN A 12 7.47 9.39 7.74
N GLY A 13 7.13 10.42 8.53
CA GLY A 13 7.02 11.80 8.05
C GLY A 13 8.28 12.36 7.39
N THR A 14 9.46 11.77 7.64
CA THR A 14 10.71 12.17 6.97
C THR A 14 10.79 11.76 5.49
N HIS A 15 9.93 10.85 5.04
CA HIS A 15 9.89 10.37 3.65
C HIS A 15 8.59 10.73 2.92
N SER A 16 7.73 11.58 3.52
CA SER A 16 6.61 12.27 2.83
C SER A 16 5.71 11.39 1.96
N GLY A 17 5.51 10.13 2.34
CA GLY A 17 4.70 9.17 1.57
C GLY A 17 5.40 8.57 0.34
N GLY A 18 6.70 8.80 0.17
CA GLY A 18 7.56 8.17 -0.84
C GLY A 18 8.19 6.86 -0.36
N ALA A 19 8.63 6.05 -1.32
CA ALA A 19 9.34 4.79 -1.07
C ALA A 19 10.83 5.05 -0.76
N TYR A 20 11.45 4.22 0.09
CA TYR A 20 12.92 4.20 0.26
C TYR A 20 13.62 3.88 -1.07
N LYS A 21 14.81 4.45 -1.29
CA LYS A 21 15.58 4.24 -2.53
C LYS A 21 16.86 3.48 -2.26
N ASN A 22 17.36 2.81 -3.31
CA ASN A 22 18.67 2.17 -3.27
C ASN A 22 19.75 3.19 -2.91
N GLY A 23 20.55 2.89 -1.88
CA GLY A 23 21.60 3.78 -1.38
C GLY A 23 21.27 4.51 -0.06
N ASP A 24 20.04 4.38 0.45
CA ASP A 24 19.69 4.90 1.78
C ASP A 24 20.55 4.26 2.88
N SER A 25 20.91 5.05 3.91
CA SER A 25 21.81 4.60 5.00
C SER A 25 21.27 3.37 5.75
N GLY A 26 19.95 3.18 5.70
CA GLY A 26 19.21 2.13 6.39
C GLY A 26 18.76 2.51 7.79
N GLU A 27 19.23 3.62 8.35
CA GLU A 27 18.87 4.06 9.70
C GLU A 27 17.39 4.44 9.82
N ALA A 28 16.87 5.22 8.87
CA ALA A 28 15.47 5.63 8.85
C ALA A 28 14.53 4.42 8.68
N TYR A 29 14.85 3.52 7.73
CA TYR A 29 14.11 2.27 7.54
C TYR A 29 14.14 1.38 8.78
N SER A 30 15.29 1.28 9.45
CA SER A 30 15.42 0.50 10.69
C SER A 30 14.56 1.09 11.81
N LYS A 31 14.52 2.41 11.94
CA LYS A 31 13.64 3.10 12.90
C LYS A 31 12.16 2.86 12.58
N GLU A 32 11.77 2.97 11.31
CA GLU A 32 10.39 2.70 10.89
C GLU A 32 10.00 1.24 11.14
N LEU A 33 10.86 0.28 10.80
CA LEU A 33 10.65 -1.14 11.11
C LEU A 33 10.49 -1.40 12.61
N GLN A 34 11.32 -0.77 13.45
CA GLN A 34 11.20 -0.88 14.92
C GLN A 34 9.89 -0.28 15.42
N GLN A 35 9.50 0.88 14.90
CA GLN A 35 8.25 1.55 15.28
C GLN A 35 7.02 0.74 14.83
N PHE A 36 7.05 0.19 13.62
CA PHE A 36 6.03 -0.71 13.10
C PHE A 36 5.86 -1.94 14.02
N ARG A 37 6.96 -2.64 14.34
CA ARG A 37 6.94 -3.78 15.26
C ARG A 37 6.40 -3.42 16.65
N LYS A 38 6.77 -2.24 17.17
CA LYS A 38 6.23 -1.72 18.44
C LYS A 38 4.72 -1.51 18.36
N ASN A 39 4.22 -0.96 17.25
CA ASN A 39 2.79 -0.75 17.04
C ASN A 39 2.02 -2.08 16.86
N LEU A 40 2.61 -3.07 16.19
CA LEU A 40 2.06 -4.43 16.12
C LEU A 40 1.95 -5.05 17.51
N LEU A 41 3.00 -5.00 18.32
CA LEU A 41 3.01 -5.55 19.69
C LEU A 41 2.02 -4.87 20.63
N LYS A 42 1.75 -3.56 20.43
CA LYS A 42 0.68 -2.84 21.14
C LYS A 42 -0.72 -3.30 20.72
N SER A 43 -0.88 -3.78 19.50
CA SER A 43 -2.17 -4.24 18.97
C SER A 43 -2.41 -5.70 19.38
N CYS A 44 -1.40 -6.56 19.31
CA CYS A 44 -1.42 -7.90 19.90
C CYS A 44 -0.01 -8.23 20.43
N PRO A 45 0.18 -8.63 21.70
CA PRO A 45 1.48 -8.99 22.23
C PRO A 45 1.95 -10.40 21.82
N GLN A 46 1.05 -11.25 21.29
CA GLN A 46 1.30 -12.68 21.05
C GLN A 46 1.55 -13.01 19.57
N TRP A 47 2.25 -12.13 18.83
CA TRP A 47 2.58 -12.40 17.43
C TRP A 47 3.46 -13.64 17.28
N PRO A 48 3.08 -14.61 16.44
CA PRO A 48 3.96 -15.71 16.08
C PRO A 48 5.26 -15.20 15.45
N SER A 49 6.41 -15.77 15.83
CA SER A 49 7.73 -15.29 15.43
C SER A 49 7.92 -15.19 13.90
N GLY A 50 7.45 -16.19 13.16
CA GLY A 50 7.50 -16.20 11.68
C GLY A 50 6.66 -15.11 11.01
N TYR A 51 5.56 -14.69 11.64
CA TYR A 51 4.67 -13.66 11.09
C TYR A 51 5.33 -12.27 11.18
N ASN A 52 5.94 -11.95 12.32
CA ASN A 52 6.59 -10.66 12.57
C ASN A 52 7.87 -10.47 11.72
N ILE A 53 8.65 -11.52 11.49
CA ILE A 53 9.89 -11.42 10.70
C ILE A 53 9.60 -11.14 9.23
N ALA A 54 8.56 -11.76 8.67
CA ALA A 54 8.21 -11.64 7.26
C ALA A 54 7.35 -10.40 6.92
N ALA A 55 6.93 -9.63 7.93
CA ALA A 55 6.07 -8.46 7.77
C ALA A 55 6.85 -7.25 7.24
N SER A 56 6.38 -6.66 6.15
CA SER A 56 6.91 -5.39 5.67
C SER A 56 6.36 -4.21 6.48
N PRO A 57 7.21 -3.26 6.91
CA PRO A 57 6.74 -2.04 7.59
C PRO A 57 6.16 -1.02 6.60
N LEU A 58 6.39 -1.21 5.29
CA LEU A 58 5.95 -0.29 4.25
C LEU A 58 4.68 -0.84 3.59
N PRO A 59 3.51 -0.24 3.83
CA PRO A 59 2.29 -0.69 3.18
C PRO A 59 2.38 -0.51 1.66
N LEU A 60 1.70 -1.40 0.95
CA LEU A 60 1.51 -1.28 -0.50
C LEU A 60 0.37 -0.31 -0.77
N LEU A 61 0.63 0.79 -1.47
CA LEU A 61 -0.42 1.67 -1.95
C LEU A 61 -1.06 1.06 -3.20
N ILE A 62 -2.37 0.86 -3.17
CA ILE A 62 -3.13 0.24 -4.27
C ILE A 62 -4.23 1.18 -4.79
N PRO A 63 -4.62 1.09 -6.07
CA PRO A 63 -5.73 1.87 -6.60
C PRO A 63 -7.07 1.47 -5.98
N GLU A 64 -7.93 2.45 -5.69
CA GLU A 64 -9.29 2.21 -5.16
C GLU A 64 -10.18 1.44 -6.15
N SER A 65 -9.93 1.59 -7.45
CA SER A 65 -10.59 0.81 -8.51
C SER A 65 -10.32 -0.70 -8.38
N VAL A 66 -9.12 -1.10 -7.94
CA VAL A 66 -8.78 -2.51 -7.68
C VAL A 66 -9.58 -3.04 -6.50
N VAL A 67 -9.73 -2.25 -5.42
CA VAL A 67 -10.56 -2.65 -4.26
C VAL A 67 -12.01 -2.88 -4.69
N THR A 68 -12.59 -1.89 -5.40
CA THR A 68 -13.97 -1.97 -5.87
C THR A 68 -14.20 -3.16 -6.80
N HIS A 69 -13.27 -3.42 -7.71
CA HIS A 69 -13.34 -4.54 -8.64
C HIS A 69 -13.24 -5.90 -7.92
N ILE A 70 -12.33 -6.04 -6.96
CA ILE A 70 -12.17 -7.26 -6.16
C ILE A 70 -13.40 -7.52 -5.28
N ASP A 71 -14.00 -6.48 -4.68
CA ASP A 71 -15.23 -6.62 -3.91
C ASP A 71 -16.40 -7.10 -4.80
N GLY A 72 -16.52 -6.55 -6.01
CA GLY A 72 -17.48 -7.01 -7.02
C GLY A 72 -17.26 -8.49 -7.37
N LEU A 73 -16.02 -8.86 -7.67
CA LEU A 73 -15.63 -10.23 -8.02
C LEU A 73 -15.92 -11.21 -6.87
N GLY A 74 -15.60 -10.83 -5.62
CA GLY A 74 -15.88 -11.62 -4.43
C GLY A 74 -17.37 -11.86 -4.21
N ASN A 75 -18.20 -10.83 -4.38
CA ASN A 75 -19.66 -10.94 -4.27
C ASN A 75 -20.26 -11.89 -5.32
N ALA A 76 -19.84 -11.76 -6.59
CA ALA A 76 -20.29 -12.65 -7.66
C ALA A 76 -19.85 -14.10 -7.43
N LEU A 77 -18.58 -14.30 -7.04
CA LEU A 77 -18.05 -15.62 -6.70
C LEU A 77 -18.84 -16.25 -5.56
N CYS A 78 -19.16 -15.48 -4.52
CA CYS A 78 -19.96 -15.96 -3.40
C CYS A 78 -21.33 -16.46 -3.84
N ARG A 79 -22.07 -15.72 -4.69
CA ARG A 79 -23.37 -16.16 -5.20
C ARG A 79 -23.25 -17.43 -6.04
N ALA A 80 -22.29 -17.48 -6.95
CA ALA A 80 -22.04 -18.64 -7.81
C ALA A 80 -21.75 -19.90 -6.97
N VAL A 81 -20.77 -19.82 -6.07
CA VAL A 81 -20.36 -20.94 -5.20
C VAL A 81 -21.50 -21.35 -4.26
N THR A 82 -22.26 -20.40 -3.71
CA THR A 82 -23.42 -20.72 -2.85
C THR A 82 -24.44 -21.55 -3.62
N SER A 83 -24.83 -21.11 -4.82
CA SER A 83 -25.80 -21.85 -5.65
C SER A 83 -25.29 -23.24 -6.02
N ILE A 84 -24.03 -23.36 -6.42
CA ILE A 84 -23.40 -24.65 -6.77
C ILE A 84 -23.43 -25.61 -5.57
N VAL A 85 -23.02 -25.15 -4.38
CA VAL A 85 -22.99 -26.00 -3.17
C VAL A 85 -24.39 -26.42 -2.73
N GLU A 86 -25.39 -25.54 -2.81
CA GLU A 86 -26.77 -25.88 -2.43
C GLU A 86 -27.45 -26.83 -3.44
N ARG A 87 -27.00 -26.83 -4.70
CA ARG A 87 -27.45 -27.74 -5.75
C ARG A 87 -26.62 -29.01 -5.89
N TRP A 88 -25.57 -29.17 -5.07
CA TRP A 88 -24.51 -30.16 -5.28
C TRP A 88 -25.02 -31.59 -5.54
N TRP A 89 -26.06 -32.01 -4.80
CA TRP A 89 -26.67 -33.34 -4.91
C TRP A 89 -28.02 -33.36 -5.63
N SER A 90 -28.66 -32.19 -5.80
CA SER A 90 -30.04 -32.08 -6.28
C SER A 90 -30.15 -31.73 -7.76
N ASP A 91 -29.05 -31.30 -8.40
CA ASP A 91 -29.00 -31.00 -9.82
C ASP A 91 -28.29 -32.11 -10.62
N PRO A 92 -29.03 -33.10 -11.16
CA PRO A 92 -28.45 -34.18 -11.95
C PRO A 92 -27.95 -33.72 -13.32
N THR A 93 -28.44 -32.58 -13.83
CA THR A 93 -28.03 -32.03 -15.13
C THR A 93 -26.63 -31.42 -15.02
N ALA A 94 -26.37 -30.67 -13.95
CA ALA A 94 -25.07 -30.07 -13.71
C ALA A 94 -23.99 -31.10 -13.35
N GLY A 95 -24.37 -32.23 -12.72
CA GLY A 95 -23.49 -33.39 -12.50
C GLY A 95 -22.25 -33.08 -11.66
N PHE A 96 -22.38 -32.24 -10.63
CA PHE A 96 -21.25 -31.76 -9.82
C PHE A 96 -20.39 -32.88 -9.22
N PRO A 97 -20.95 -33.95 -8.62
CA PRO A 97 -20.15 -35.02 -8.04
C PRO A 97 -19.31 -35.78 -9.07
N GLN A 98 -19.76 -35.85 -10.32
CA GLN A 98 -19.01 -36.50 -11.41
C GLN A 98 -17.86 -35.61 -11.92
N ARG A 99 -18.05 -34.29 -11.91
CA ARG A 99 -17.03 -33.30 -12.34
C ARG A 99 -15.96 -33.06 -11.27
N MET A 100 -16.33 -33.24 -10.00
CA MET A 100 -15.45 -33.10 -8.85
C MET A 100 -15.69 -34.23 -7.85
N PRO A 101 -15.25 -35.46 -8.18
CA PRO A 101 -15.40 -36.60 -7.28
C PRO A 101 -14.63 -36.35 -5.98
N LEU A 102 -15.24 -36.77 -4.87
CA LEU A 102 -14.71 -36.62 -3.52
C LEU A 102 -14.19 -37.95 -3.01
N LEU A 103 -13.33 -37.91 -1.98
CA LEU A 103 -12.94 -39.14 -1.29
C LEU A 103 -14.18 -39.76 -0.62
N PRO A 104 -14.27 -41.10 -0.53
CA PRO A 104 -15.46 -41.77 0.01
C PRO A 104 -15.87 -41.24 1.39
N HIS A 105 -14.90 -40.98 2.28
CA HIS A 105 -15.18 -40.46 3.61
C HIS A 105 -15.74 -39.02 3.59
N GLN A 106 -15.37 -38.21 2.59
CA GLN A 106 -15.87 -36.84 2.43
C GLN A 106 -17.28 -36.86 1.83
N GLU A 107 -17.49 -37.69 0.80
CA GLU A 107 -18.79 -37.85 0.18
C GLU A 107 -19.82 -38.37 1.17
N GLU A 108 -19.47 -39.35 2.00
CA GLU A 108 -20.38 -39.92 3.00
C GLU A 108 -20.90 -38.85 3.97
N VAL A 109 -20.02 -38.04 4.57
CA VAL A 109 -20.45 -36.99 5.50
C VAL A 109 -21.24 -35.89 4.78
N LEU A 110 -20.87 -35.50 3.56
CA LEU A 110 -21.60 -34.48 2.81
C LEU A 110 -22.99 -34.97 2.34
N ARG A 111 -23.13 -36.26 2.00
CA ARG A 111 -24.43 -36.88 1.71
C ARG A 111 -25.28 -36.98 2.96
N TRP A 112 -24.67 -37.30 4.11
CA TRP A 112 -25.38 -37.27 5.39
C TRP A 112 -25.90 -35.86 5.69
N ILE A 113 -25.11 -34.80 5.46
CA ILE A 113 -25.55 -33.39 5.62
C ILE A 113 -26.78 -33.10 4.76
N GLU A 114 -26.84 -33.57 3.51
CA GLU A 114 -27.99 -33.35 2.62
C GLU A 114 -29.21 -34.20 3.00
N GLY A 115 -28.98 -35.38 3.59
CA GLY A 115 -30.03 -36.29 4.05
C GLY A 115 -30.42 -36.04 5.50
N GLU A 116 -30.00 -36.94 6.39
CA GLU A 116 -30.39 -36.95 7.81
C GLU A 116 -29.91 -35.71 8.58
N GLY A 117 -28.73 -35.21 8.26
CA GLY A 117 -28.09 -34.04 8.87
C GLY A 117 -28.76 -32.71 8.52
N LYS A 118 -29.64 -32.67 7.51
CA LYS A 118 -30.29 -31.43 7.03
C LYS A 118 -31.13 -30.72 8.11
N LYS A 119 -31.55 -31.45 9.15
CA LYS A 119 -32.31 -30.92 10.30
C LYS A 119 -31.42 -30.26 11.35
N THR A 120 -30.12 -30.57 11.37
CA THR A 120 -29.19 -30.14 12.42
C THR A 120 -28.07 -29.25 11.88
N VAL A 121 -27.65 -29.44 10.64
CA VAL A 121 -26.68 -28.61 9.95
C VAL A 121 -27.43 -27.49 9.21
N PRO A 122 -27.12 -26.20 9.45
CA PRO A 122 -27.80 -25.10 8.78
C PRO A 122 -27.67 -25.14 7.25
N PRO A 123 -28.57 -24.49 6.51
CA PRO A 123 -28.40 -24.27 5.07
C PRO A 123 -27.07 -23.57 4.77
N PHE A 124 -26.41 -23.95 3.67
CA PHE A 124 -25.09 -23.43 3.32
C PHE A 124 -25.10 -21.90 3.18
N ALA A 125 -26.14 -21.32 2.58
CA ALA A 125 -26.29 -19.86 2.45
C ALA A 125 -26.33 -19.11 3.80
N SER A 126 -26.59 -19.79 4.91
CA SER A 126 -26.61 -19.19 6.26
C SER A 126 -25.30 -19.37 7.03
N ARG A 127 -24.41 -20.27 6.57
CA ARG A 127 -23.11 -20.56 7.19
C ARG A 127 -22.11 -20.95 6.10
N ARG A 128 -21.52 -19.96 5.43
CA ARG A 128 -20.53 -20.18 4.38
C ARG A 128 -19.12 -20.29 4.93
N GLY A 129 -18.92 -19.91 6.19
CA GLY A 129 -17.59 -19.90 6.79
C GLY A 129 -16.76 -18.72 6.30
N SER A 130 -15.44 -18.88 6.31
CA SER A 130 -14.49 -17.82 5.89
C SER A 130 -13.64 -18.26 4.71
N TRP A 131 -13.53 -17.38 3.71
CA TRP A 131 -12.80 -17.64 2.47
C TRP A 131 -11.72 -16.58 2.31
N ARG A 132 -10.52 -17.02 1.93
CA ARG A 132 -9.43 -16.16 1.47
C ARG A 132 -9.05 -16.51 0.04
N PRO A 133 -9.72 -15.93 -0.97
CA PRO A 133 -9.29 -16.08 -2.34
C PRO A 133 -7.98 -15.33 -2.60
N ASP A 134 -7.10 -15.98 -3.33
CA ASP A 134 -5.81 -15.42 -3.76
C ASP A 134 -5.90 -15.04 -5.23
N PHE A 135 -5.37 -13.87 -5.60
CA PHE A 135 -5.42 -13.37 -6.97
C PHE A 135 -4.08 -12.86 -7.47
N LEU A 136 -3.92 -12.91 -8.79
CA LEU A 136 -2.73 -12.53 -9.55
C LEU A 136 -3.10 -11.54 -10.65
N PHE A 137 -2.13 -10.83 -11.21
CA PHE A 137 -2.32 -10.02 -12.42
C PHE A 137 -1.74 -10.73 -13.63
N ASN A 138 -2.36 -10.59 -14.79
CA ASN A 138 -1.83 -11.13 -16.03
C ASN A 138 -1.34 -9.99 -16.93
N ALA A 139 -0.10 -10.05 -17.41
CA ALA A 139 0.40 -9.07 -18.36
C ALA A 139 -0.30 -9.23 -19.72
N PRO A 140 -0.67 -8.14 -20.42
CA PRO A 140 -1.16 -8.21 -21.78
C PRO A 140 -0.12 -8.86 -22.71
N GLU A 141 -0.57 -9.75 -23.61
CA GLU A 141 0.31 -10.50 -24.54
C GLU A 141 1.10 -9.60 -25.52
N THR A 142 0.75 -8.32 -25.64
CA THR A 142 1.30 -7.37 -26.63
C THR A 142 2.19 -6.25 -26.07
N ILE A 143 2.73 -6.35 -24.85
CA ILE A 143 3.70 -5.34 -24.38
C ILE A 143 5.08 -5.65 -25.01
N SER A 144 5.33 -5.05 -26.16
CA SER A 144 6.69 -4.80 -26.65
C SER A 144 7.50 -4.13 -25.54
N VAL A 145 8.74 -4.57 -25.36
CA VAL A 145 9.73 -4.09 -24.39
C VAL A 145 9.95 -2.57 -24.54
N SER A 146 9.06 -1.76 -23.99
CA SER A 146 9.29 -0.35 -23.71
C SER A 146 9.31 -0.19 -22.19
N ALA A 147 10.39 0.39 -21.69
CA ALA A 147 10.79 0.47 -20.29
C ALA A 147 9.87 1.32 -19.39
N SER A 148 8.58 1.02 -19.33
CA SER A 148 7.74 1.47 -18.21
C SER A 148 7.95 0.49 -17.05
N THR A 149 8.62 0.94 -15.99
CA THR A 149 8.94 0.16 -14.78
C THR A 149 7.72 -0.24 -13.94
N ASN A 150 6.50 0.04 -14.43
CA ASN A 150 5.28 -0.06 -13.66
C ASN A 150 4.11 -0.50 -14.56
N PRO A 151 3.83 -1.81 -14.64
CA PRO A 151 2.83 -2.37 -15.56
C PRO A 151 1.40 -2.04 -15.13
N SER A 152 0.52 -1.79 -16.12
CA SER A 152 -0.90 -1.48 -15.89
C SER A 152 -1.61 -2.64 -15.20
N ILE A 153 -2.23 -2.37 -14.05
CA ILE A 153 -2.92 -3.35 -13.21
C ILE A 153 -4.35 -3.55 -13.71
N LYS A 154 -4.54 -4.38 -14.74
CA LYS A 154 -5.87 -4.72 -15.25
C LYS A 154 -6.13 -6.20 -15.06
N ASN A 155 -7.39 -6.53 -14.75
CA ASN A 155 -7.92 -7.90 -14.69
C ASN A 155 -7.23 -8.80 -13.66
N PRO A 156 -7.40 -8.55 -12.34
CA PRO A 156 -6.99 -9.53 -11.33
C PRO A 156 -7.72 -10.86 -11.55
N GLN A 157 -6.98 -11.97 -11.45
CA GLN A 157 -7.51 -13.32 -11.63
C GLN A 157 -7.34 -14.13 -10.36
N ILE A 158 -8.46 -14.61 -9.80
CA ILE A 158 -8.49 -15.55 -8.68
C ILE A 158 -7.88 -16.86 -9.14
N CYS A 159 -6.82 -17.29 -8.46
CA CYS A 159 -6.09 -18.51 -8.80
C CYS A 159 -6.35 -19.66 -7.82
N GLU A 160 -6.87 -19.37 -6.63
CA GLU A 160 -7.36 -20.36 -5.65
C GLU A 160 -8.27 -19.72 -4.59
N ILE A 161 -9.07 -20.55 -3.90
CA ILE A 161 -9.86 -20.16 -2.73
C ILE A 161 -9.32 -20.90 -1.49
N ASN A 162 -8.69 -20.19 -0.56
CA ASN A 162 -8.26 -20.77 0.70
C ASN A 162 -9.41 -20.74 1.70
N ALA A 163 -10.06 -21.88 1.95
CA ALA A 163 -11.23 -21.97 2.85
C ALA A 163 -11.14 -23.12 3.87
N ARG A 164 -10.08 -23.93 3.84
CA ARG A 164 -9.84 -25.01 4.82
C ARG A 164 -9.55 -24.48 6.22
N PHE A 165 -8.62 -23.53 6.32
CA PHE A 165 -8.22 -22.93 7.58
C PHE A 165 -8.91 -21.60 7.77
N MET A 166 -9.80 -21.55 8.75
CA MET A 166 -10.78 -20.48 8.93
C MET A 166 -10.15 -19.08 9.13
N PHE A 167 -9.06 -18.97 9.90
CA PHE A 167 -8.54 -17.65 10.32
C PHE A 167 -7.48 -17.06 9.38
N ASN A 168 -6.97 -17.85 8.44
CA ASN A 168 -5.76 -17.63 7.64
C ASN A 168 -5.61 -16.19 7.09
N ALA A 169 -4.71 -15.38 7.68
CA ALA A 169 -4.41 -13.98 7.39
C ALA A 169 -5.45 -12.90 7.80
N PHE A 170 -6.59 -13.27 8.38
CA PHE A 170 -7.61 -12.30 8.79
C PHE A 170 -7.19 -11.46 10.00
N PHE A 171 -6.71 -12.10 11.06
CA PHE A 171 -6.34 -11.42 12.30
C PHE A 171 -4.98 -10.75 12.17
N GLY A 172 -4.07 -11.37 11.42
CA GLY A 172 -2.80 -10.75 11.07
C GLY A 172 -3.01 -9.43 10.31
N ALA A 173 -3.88 -9.42 9.29
CA ALA A 173 -4.22 -8.20 8.58
C ALA A 173 -4.90 -7.17 9.50
N ALA A 174 -5.96 -7.56 10.22
CA ALA A 174 -6.72 -6.65 11.08
C ALA A 174 -5.82 -5.94 12.13
N PHE A 175 -4.97 -6.68 12.85
CA PHE A 175 -4.05 -6.08 13.81
C PHE A 175 -2.97 -5.20 13.17
N THR A 176 -2.57 -5.47 11.93
CA THR A 176 -1.64 -4.61 11.19
C THR A 176 -2.30 -3.30 10.76
N HIS A 177 -3.56 -3.35 10.31
CA HIS A 177 -4.32 -2.14 10.01
C HIS A 177 -4.59 -1.30 11.28
N GLU A 178 -4.84 -1.92 12.45
CA GLU A 178 -4.83 -1.19 13.74
C GLU A 178 -3.46 -0.56 14.04
N ALA A 179 -2.37 -1.25 13.71
CA ALA A 179 -1.01 -0.72 13.92
C ALA A 179 -0.72 0.47 13.01
N PHE A 180 -1.24 0.49 11.78
CA PHE A 180 -1.21 1.66 10.89
C PHE A 180 -2.03 2.81 11.46
N GLN A 181 -3.21 2.57 12.03
CA GLN A 181 -4.04 3.65 12.64
C GLN A 181 -3.35 4.36 13.82
N ARG A 182 -2.25 3.80 14.34
CA ARG A 182 -1.39 4.45 15.35
C ARG A 182 -0.29 5.34 14.74
N THR A 183 -0.25 5.43 13.42
CA THR A 183 0.55 6.37 12.64
C THR A 183 -0.37 7.43 12.07
N ASP A 184 0.18 8.58 11.71
CA ASP A 184 -0.57 9.66 11.07
C ASP A 184 -0.69 9.44 9.54
N PHE A 185 -1.10 8.24 9.10
CA PHE A 185 -1.13 7.98 7.65
C PHE A 185 -2.21 8.78 6.92
N GLU A 186 -3.25 9.19 7.64
CA GLU A 186 -4.39 9.95 7.12
C GLU A 186 -3.95 11.34 6.65
N SER A 187 -2.94 11.95 7.29
CA SER A 187 -2.35 13.22 6.84
C SER A 187 -1.63 13.10 5.50
N PHE A 188 -1.30 11.88 5.04
CA PHE A 188 -0.81 11.61 3.69
C PHE A 188 -1.95 11.40 2.67
N GLY A 189 -3.22 11.67 3.02
CA GLY A 189 -4.37 11.43 2.13
C GLY A 189 -4.61 9.95 1.86
N LEU A 190 -4.25 9.09 2.82
CA LEU A 190 -4.41 7.64 2.72
C LEU A 190 -5.53 7.16 3.63
N LYS A 191 -6.22 6.09 3.22
CA LYS A 191 -7.19 5.37 4.04
C LYS A 191 -6.93 3.87 4.01
N SER A 192 -7.41 3.21 5.06
CA SER A 192 -7.35 1.77 5.16
C SER A 192 -8.51 1.11 4.39
N PRO A 193 -8.26 0.21 3.43
CA PRO A 193 -9.31 -0.56 2.76
C PRO A 193 -9.84 -1.73 3.59
N VAL A 194 -9.21 -2.02 4.74
CA VAL A 194 -9.66 -3.01 5.72
C VAL A 194 -10.04 -2.27 6.99
N ASP A 195 -11.26 -2.49 7.47
CA ASP A 195 -11.70 -2.01 8.78
C ASP A 195 -11.50 -3.14 9.81
N PRO A 196 -10.52 -3.03 10.73
CA PRO A 196 -10.27 -4.07 11.73
C PRO A 196 -11.50 -4.41 12.56
N SER A 197 -12.32 -3.40 12.90
CA SER A 197 -13.51 -3.58 13.72
C SER A 197 -14.54 -4.48 13.03
N LYS A 198 -14.67 -4.36 11.69
CA LYS A 198 -15.56 -5.24 10.91
C LYS A 198 -15.05 -6.67 10.85
N VAL A 199 -13.73 -6.87 10.72
CA VAL A 199 -13.14 -8.23 10.74
C VAL A 199 -13.41 -8.90 12.09
N PHE A 200 -13.12 -8.20 13.19
CA PHE A 200 -13.37 -8.69 14.53
C PHE A 200 -14.85 -8.98 14.80
N ALA A 201 -15.74 -8.06 14.42
CA ALA A 201 -17.18 -8.23 14.57
C ALA A 201 -17.71 -9.40 13.74
N ALA A 202 -17.21 -9.60 12.52
CA ALA A 202 -17.59 -10.71 11.66
C ALA A 202 -17.29 -12.05 12.33
N PHE A 203 -16.05 -12.28 12.78
CA PHE A 203 -15.70 -13.52 13.47
C PHE A 203 -16.42 -13.69 14.80
N LYS A 204 -16.51 -12.64 15.64
CA LYS A 204 -17.25 -12.71 16.91
C LYS A 204 -18.71 -13.10 16.68
N GLY A 205 -19.33 -12.59 15.62
CA GLY A 205 -20.72 -12.90 15.25
C GLY A 205 -20.96 -14.34 14.79
N MET A 206 -19.91 -15.08 14.42
CA MET A 206 -20.03 -16.49 14.02
C MET A 206 -20.15 -17.45 15.22
N PHE A 207 -19.80 -16.99 16.43
CA PHE A 207 -19.83 -17.80 17.65
C PHE A 207 -20.94 -17.36 18.60
N ASP A 208 -21.51 -18.31 19.33
CA ASP A 208 -22.37 -18.04 20.47
C ASP A 208 -21.50 -17.65 21.67
N ILE A 209 -21.45 -16.35 21.96
CA ILE A 209 -20.58 -15.80 23.01
C ILE A 209 -20.95 -16.27 24.43
N ASN A 210 -22.12 -16.90 24.62
CA ASN A 210 -22.56 -17.40 25.91
C ASN A 210 -22.14 -18.86 26.16
N LYS A 211 -21.47 -19.49 25.19
CA LYS A 211 -21.01 -20.88 25.29
C LYS A 211 -19.49 -20.96 25.15
N PRO A 212 -18.84 -22.01 25.70
CA PRO A 212 -17.43 -22.27 25.47
C PRO A 212 -17.11 -22.34 23.96
N ILE A 213 -15.95 -21.81 23.56
CA ILE A 213 -15.45 -21.86 22.18
C ILE A 213 -14.26 -22.82 22.13
N HIS A 214 -14.39 -23.89 21.35
CA HIS A 214 -13.32 -24.87 21.16
C HIS A 214 -12.59 -24.67 19.83
N LEU A 215 -11.26 -24.66 19.88
CA LEU A 215 -10.38 -24.57 18.71
C LEU A 215 -9.71 -25.93 18.50
N LEU A 216 -10.22 -26.72 17.55
CA LEU A 216 -9.71 -28.06 17.27
C LEU A 216 -8.51 -27.98 16.32
N LYS A 217 -7.34 -28.35 16.83
CA LYS A 217 -6.05 -28.18 16.17
C LYS A 217 -5.13 -29.36 16.43
N SER A 218 -4.30 -29.70 15.44
CA SER A 218 -3.26 -30.72 15.55
C SER A 218 -1.93 -30.23 14.95
N SER A 219 -1.52 -30.72 13.76
CA SER A 219 -0.16 -30.58 13.25
C SER A 219 0.15 -29.24 12.56
N GLU A 220 -0.86 -28.56 12.01
CA GLU A 220 -0.65 -27.21 11.45
C GLU A 220 -0.22 -26.27 12.56
N ILE A 221 0.78 -25.41 12.33
CA ILE A 221 1.24 -24.44 13.34
C ILE A 221 0.17 -23.36 13.55
N GLY A 222 -0.46 -22.91 12.45
CA GLY A 222 -1.56 -21.93 12.42
C GLY A 222 -1.14 -20.59 12.99
N LEU A 223 -0.94 -19.56 12.17
CA LEU A 223 -0.45 -18.28 12.65
C LEU A 223 -1.60 -17.43 13.24
N ASP A 224 -2.69 -17.29 12.48
CA ASP A 224 -3.83 -16.46 12.86
C ASP A 224 -4.72 -17.05 13.97
N ILE A 225 -4.72 -18.38 14.16
CA ILE A 225 -5.55 -19.00 15.21
C ILE A 225 -5.18 -18.50 16.62
N HIS A 226 -3.89 -18.22 16.85
CA HIS A 226 -3.40 -17.69 18.14
C HIS A 226 -3.74 -16.21 18.29
N LEU A 227 -3.72 -15.45 17.19
CA LEU A 227 -4.16 -14.05 17.19
C LEU A 227 -5.67 -13.93 17.45
N PHE A 228 -6.46 -14.85 16.88
CA PHE A 228 -7.89 -14.99 17.15
C PHE A 228 -8.17 -15.38 18.61
N GLU A 229 -7.48 -16.38 19.14
CA GLU A 229 -7.60 -16.78 20.55
C GLU A 229 -7.32 -15.60 21.48
N TYR A 230 -6.22 -14.86 21.23
CA TYR A 230 -5.88 -13.67 21.98
C TYR A 230 -7.01 -12.64 21.93
N TYR A 231 -7.53 -12.35 20.73
CA TYR A 231 -8.62 -11.39 20.57
C TYR A 231 -9.85 -11.76 21.42
N LEU A 232 -10.31 -13.00 21.33
CA LEU A 232 -11.50 -13.43 22.07
C LEU A 232 -11.27 -13.47 23.57
N ARG A 233 -10.13 -13.99 24.02
CA ARG A 233 -9.83 -14.12 25.46
C ARG A 233 -9.58 -12.76 26.11
N GLU A 234 -8.71 -11.95 25.52
CA GLU A 234 -8.21 -10.72 26.15
C GLU A 234 -9.07 -9.50 25.84
N ARG A 235 -9.60 -9.38 24.61
CA ARG A 235 -10.43 -8.22 24.23
C ARG A 235 -11.93 -8.46 24.39
N CYS A 236 -12.39 -9.71 24.31
CA CYS A 236 -13.81 -10.03 24.49
C CYS A 236 -14.14 -10.69 25.83
N GLY A 237 -13.14 -11.12 26.62
CA GLY A 237 -13.37 -11.81 27.88
C GLY A 237 -14.02 -13.18 27.74
N LEU A 238 -13.89 -13.83 26.57
CA LEU A 238 -14.55 -15.10 26.26
C LEU A 238 -13.67 -16.30 26.64
N LYS A 239 -14.31 -17.38 27.06
CA LYS A 239 -13.64 -18.66 27.33
C LYS A 239 -13.37 -19.39 26.01
N VAL A 240 -12.10 -19.43 25.62
CA VAL A 240 -11.61 -20.12 24.43
C VAL A 240 -10.64 -21.22 24.84
N GLN A 241 -10.74 -22.39 24.22
CA GLN A 241 -9.89 -23.53 24.55
C GLN A 241 -9.41 -24.26 23.30
N PHE A 242 -8.08 -24.44 23.19
CA PHE A 242 -7.50 -25.37 22.25
C PHE A 242 -7.76 -26.81 22.68
N ILE A 243 -8.21 -27.63 21.74
CA ILE A 243 -8.42 -29.07 21.89
C ILE A 243 -7.77 -29.83 20.74
N LYS A 244 -7.42 -31.09 20.97
CA LYS A 244 -6.84 -32.00 19.99
C LYS A 244 -7.81 -33.12 19.59
N PRO A 245 -7.64 -33.73 18.40
CA PRO A 245 -8.44 -34.88 17.97
C PRO A 245 -8.56 -35.99 19.02
N GLU A 246 -7.46 -36.32 19.71
CA GLU A 246 -7.41 -37.44 20.68
C GLU A 246 -8.21 -37.16 21.96
N GLN A 247 -8.59 -35.90 22.20
CA GLN A 247 -9.41 -35.50 23.35
C GLN A 247 -10.91 -35.67 23.09
N LEU A 248 -11.33 -35.86 21.85
CA LEU A 248 -12.75 -35.94 21.51
C LEU A 248 -13.36 -37.27 21.95
N ARG A 249 -14.61 -37.22 22.44
CA ARG A 249 -15.43 -38.37 22.85
C ARG A 249 -16.85 -38.19 22.32
N LEU A 250 -17.43 -39.28 21.84
CA LEU A 250 -18.87 -39.35 21.54
C LEU A 250 -19.57 -40.03 22.71
N VAL A 251 -20.53 -39.34 23.32
CA VAL A 251 -21.30 -39.85 24.45
C VAL A 251 -22.76 -40.04 24.01
N PRO A 252 -23.34 -41.24 24.10
CA PRO A 252 -24.74 -41.48 23.74
C PRO A 252 -25.70 -40.57 24.51
N SER A 253 -26.63 -39.89 23.82
CA SER A 253 -27.69 -39.11 24.49
C SER A 253 -28.70 -40.06 25.15
N THR A 254 -29.07 -39.78 26.40
CA THR A 254 -30.12 -40.50 27.14
C THR A 254 -31.53 -39.93 26.93
N SER A 255 -31.66 -38.81 26.20
CA SER A 255 -32.94 -38.16 25.88
C SER A 255 -33.38 -38.45 24.44
N TRP A 256 -34.69 -38.64 24.23
CA TRP A 256 -35.31 -39.25 23.05
C TRP A 256 -34.77 -38.73 21.70
N GLY A 257 -33.90 -39.54 21.09
CA GLY A 257 -33.27 -39.33 19.78
C GLY A 257 -31.86 -39.93 19.79
N SER A 258 -31.55 -40.87 18.88
CA SER A 258 -30.32 -41.69 18.91
C SER A 258 -29.03 -40.96 18.52
N ASN A 259 -28.88 -39.67 18.84
CA ASN A 259 -27.72 -38.89 18.44
C ASN A 259 -26.75 -38.75 19.62
N SER A 260 -25.51 -39.20 19.43
CA SER A 260 -24.42 -38.96 20.37
C SER A 260 -24.12 -37.47 20.49
N THR A 261 -23.78 -37.03 21.69
CA THR A 261 -23.30 -35.68 22.00
C THR A 261 -21.77 -35.66 21.96
N LEU A 262 -21.19 -34.53 21.53
CA LEU A 262 -19.74 -34.38 21.41
C LEU A 262 -19.16 -33.76 22.68
N TRP A 263 -18.09 -34.38 23.19
CA TRP A 263 -17.39 -33.97 24.40
C TRP A 263 -15.88 -33.95 24.16
N CYS A 264 -15.14 -33.19 24.98
CA CYS A 264 -13.69 -33.22 25.02
C CYS A 264 -13.16 -33.48 26.43
N ALA A 265 -12.16 -34.35 26.55
CA ALA A 265 -11.46 -34.62 27.79
C ALA A 265 -10.58 -33.42 28.20
N ILE A 266 -10.73 -32.98 29.45
CA ILE A 266 -9.97 -31.86 30.02
C ILE A 266 -9.00 -32.33 31.13
N PRO A 267 -7.81 -31.72 31.27
CA PRO A 267 -6.84 -32.11 32.31
C PRO A 267 -7.39 -31.90 33.74
N THR A 268 -7.16 -32.88 34.63
CA THR A 268 -7.59 -32.87 36.04
C THR A 268 -6.96 -31.77 36.89
N ASP A 269 -5.79 -31.24 36.52
CA ASP A 269 -5.04 -30.25 37.31
C ASP A 269 -5.57 -28.81 37.20
N LYS A 270 -6.61 -28.56 36.39
CA LYS A 270 -7.31 -27.27 36.30
C LYS A 270 -8.49 -27.15 37.27
N GLY A 271 -8.41 -27.80 38.43
CA GLY A 271 -9.26 -27.50 39.58
C GLY A 271 -8.82 -26.21 40.28
N SER A 272 -8.80 -25.07 39.58
CA SER A 272 -8.69 -23.78 40.26
C SER A 272 -10.03 -23.48 40.92
N SER A 273 -9.97 -23.13 42.20
CA SER A 273 -11.06 -22.81 43.13
C SER A 273 -11.90 -21.57 42.77
N GLU A 274 -12.16 -21.32 41.49
CA GLU A 274 -12.99 -20.21 40.97
C GLU A 274 -14.23 -20.69 40.20
N ASP A 275 -14.45 -22.01 40.08
CA ASP A 275 -15.63 -22.56 39.42
C ASP A 275 -16.89 -22.36 40.30
N LYS A 276 -17.66 -21.31 40.01
CA LYS A 276 -19.02 -21.10 40.53
C LYS A 276 -19.94 -22.29 40.15
N GLU A 277 -21.03 -22.44 40.92
CA GLU A 277 -22.05 -23.49 40.78
C GLU A 277 -22.62 -23.70 39.37
N ASP A 278 -22.49 -22.72 38.47
CA ASP A 278 -22.94 -22.76 37.06
C ASP A 278 -22.18 -23.78 36.18
N SER A 279 -21.02 -24.30 36.62
CA SER A 279 -20.15 -25.20 35.85
C SER A 279 -20.57 -26.68 35.81
N LYS A 280 -21.60 -27.08 36.56
CA LYS A 280 -22.04 -28.49 36.66
C LYS A 280 -22.87 -28.97 35.47
N GLU A 281 -23.50 -28.09 34.69
CA GLU A 281 -24.37 -28.50 33.58
C GLU A 281 -23.62 -28.99 32.33
N TRP A 282 -22.36 -28.58 32.14
CA TRP A 282 -21.58 -28.87 30.90
C TRP A 282 -20.40 -29.80 31.12
N ARG A 283 -20.31 -30.42 32.31
CA ARG A 283 -19.25 -31.37 32.65
C ARG A 283 -19.83 -32.71 33.07
N LEU A 284 -19.19 -33.79 32.64
CA LEU A 284 -19.48 -35.14 33.12
C LEU A 284 -18.18 -35.89 33.42
N ILE A 285 -18.27 -36.91 34.27
CA ILE A 285 -17.16 -37.82 34.54
C ILE A 285 -17.45 -39.11 33.78
N SER A 286 -16.53 -39.51 32.89
CA SER A 286 -16.66 -40.77 32.17
C SER A 286 -16.56 -41.96 33.14
N PRO A 287 -17.05 -43.16 32.76
CA PRO A 287 -16.85 -44.38 33.56
C PRO A 287 -15.37 -44.68 33.88
N GLU A 288 -14.45 -44.23 33.02
CA GLU A 288 -13.00 -44.36 33.14
C GLU A 288 -12.38 -43.27 34.02
N GLY A 289 -13.18 -42.32 34.51
CA GLY A 289 -12.76 -41.23 35.38
C GLY A 289 -12.28 -39.97 34.64
N GLU A 290 -12.43 -39.87 33.31
CA GLU A 290 -12.09 -38.66 32.57
C GLU A 290 -13.10 -37.53 32.89
N ILE A 291 -12.62 -36.32 33.13
CA ILE A 291 -13.49 -35.15 33.18
C ILE A 291 -13.72 -34.68 31.74
N LEU A 292 -14.97 -34.68 31.31
CA LEU A 292 -15.38 -34.28 29.97
C LEU A 292 -16.13 -32.94 30.03
N GLU A 293 -15.83 -32.05 29.09
CA GLU A 293 -16.59 -30.82 28.83
C GLU A 293 -17.34 -30.95 27.50
N GLN A 294 -18.60 -30.52 27.46
CA GLN A 294 -19.40 -30.60 26.23
C GLN A 294 -18.88 -29.62 25.17
N VAL A 295 -18.77 -30.07 23.93
CA VAL A 295 -18.43 -29.22 22.78
C VAL A 295 -19.72 -28.68 22.17
N HIS A 296 -19.90 -27.36 22.22
CA HIS A 296 -21.09 -26.69 21.68
C HIS A 296 -20.86 -26.01 20.34
N GLN A 297 -19.62 -25.61 20.07
CA GLN A 297 -19.19 -24.95 18.85
C GLN A 297 -17.69 -25.14 18.69
N VAL A 298 -17.26 -25.32 17.45
CA VAL A 298 -15.86 -25.64 17.16
C VAL A 298 -15.38 -24.94 15.89
N ALA A 299 -14.15 -24.44 15.94
CA ALA A 299 -13.40 -24.03 14.75
C ALA A 299 -12.33 -25.09 14.44
N LEU A 300 -12.24 -25.51 13.18
CA LEU A 300 -11.32 -26.56 12.74
C LEU A 300 -10.07 -25.96 12.11
N GLU A 301 -8.90 -26.42 12.56
CA GLU A 301 -7.62 -26.17 11.90
C GLU A 301 -6.83 -27.49 11.79
N LEU A 302 -7.37 -28.37 10.95
CA LEU A 302 -6.87 -29.72 10.68
C LEU A 302 -6.56 -29.92 9.20
N HIS A 303 -5.52 -30.69 8.91
CA HIS A 303 -5.23 -31.20 7.57
C HIS A 303 -6.28 -32.24 7.14
N GLN A 304 -6.45 -32.46 5.83
CA GLN A 304 -7.46 -33.42 5.35
C GLN A 304 -7.23 -34.84 5.86
N SER A 305 -5.97 -35.29 6.00
CA SER A 305 -5.64 -36.60 6.57
C SER A 305 -5.99 -36.71 8.07
N GLU A 306 -5.90 -35.60 8.81
CA GLU A 306 -6.31 -35.55 10.22
C GLU A 306 -7.83 -35.60 10.33
N MET A 307 -8.54 -34.91 9.44
CA MET A 307 -10.00 -35.00 9.33
C MET A 307 -10.47 -36.42 8.99
N GLU A 308 -9.80 -37.09 8.06
CA GLU A 308 -10.07 -38.50 7.70
C GLU A 308 -9.89 -39.43 8.90
N SER A 309 -8.85 -39.20 9.71
CA SER A 309 -8.52 -40.02 10.88
C SER A 309 -9.55 -39.93 12.02
N LEU A 310 -10.43 -38.92 12.02
CA LEU A 310 -11.50 -38.77 13.02
C LEU A 310 -12.60 -39.83 12.86
N GLY A 311 -12.78 -40.39 11.66
CA GLY A 311 -13.87 -41.31 11.34
C GLY A 311 -15.23 -40.64 11.14
N GLN A 312 -16.16 -41.40 10.56
CA GLN A 312 -17.45 -40.88 10.09
C GLN A 312 -18.35 -40.34 11.20
N ASP A 313 -18.50 -41.09 12.29
CA ASP A 313 -19.40 -40.69 13.38
C ASP A 313 -18.96 -39.39 14.04
N MET A 314 -17.64 -39.20 14.17
CA MET A 314 -17.08 -37.97 14.70
C MET A 314 -17.29 -36.78 13.75
N LEU A 315 -17.08 -36.98 12.44
CA LEU A 315 -17.31 -35.93 11.44
C LEU A 315 -18.79 -35.52 11.38
N LYS A 316 -19.72 -36.47 11.45
CA LYS A 316 -21.18 -36.21 11.52
C LYS A 316 -21.56 -35.45 12.79
N ALA A 317 -20.94 -35.77 13.94
CA ALA A 317 -21.15 -35.05 15.20
C ALA A 317 -20.54 -33.63 15.19
N LEU A 318 -19.40 -33.43 14.51
CA LEU A 318 -18.74 -32.13 14.37
C LEU A 318 -19.49 -31.21 13.39
N ALA A 319 -20.03 -31.74 12.30
CA ALA A 319 -20.67 -30.97 11.23
C ALA A 319 -21.67 -29.88 11.71
N PRO A 320 -22.64 -30.16 12.60
CA PRO A 320 -23.58 -29.14 13.07
C PRO A 320 -22.94 -28.09 14.00
N LEU A 321 -21.88 -28.47 14.72
CA LEU A 321 -21.17 -27.63 15.69
C LEU A 321 -20.07 -26.78 15.05
N CYS A 322 -19.61 -27.17 13.86
CA CYS A 322 -18.53 -26.50 13.17
C CYS A 322 -18.97 -25.14 12.63
N VAL A 323 -18.22 -24.11 12.97
CA VAL A 323 -18.47 -22.73 12.52
C VAL A 323 -17.96 -22.53 11.09
N ASN A 324 -16.92 -23.26 10.67
CA ASN A 324 -16.49 -23.34 9.28
C ASN A 324 -17.05 -24.60 8.62
N ASP A 325 -18.13 -24.46 7.84
CA ASP A 325 -18.91 -25.57 7.30
C ASP A 325 -18.05 -26.63 6.58
N LEU A 326 -18.37 -27.93 6.76
CA LEU A 326 -17.62 -29.00 6.09
C LEU A 326 -17.72 -28.93 4.55
N ARG A 327 -18.82 -28.39 4.01
CA ARG A 327 -18.96 -28.09 2.58
C ARG A 327 -17.97 -27.01 2.14
N THR A 328 -17.67 -26.03 2.99
CA THR A 328 -16.61 -25.04 2.72
C THR A 328 -15.23 -25.70 2.66
N ILE A 329 -14.94 -26.60 3.60
CA ILE A 329 -13.65 -27.29 3.70
C ILE A 329 -13.43 -28.26 2.54
N TYR A 330 -14.44 -29.04 2.16
CA TYR A 330 -14.29 -30.11 1.14
C TYR A 330 -14.66 -29.67 -0.28
N LEU A 331 -15.57 -28.71 -0.46
CA LEU A 331 -15.98 -28.25 -1.79
C LEU A 331 -15.33 -26.92 -2.16
N VAL A 332 -15.51 -25.88 -1.35
CA VAL A 332 -15.09 -24.51 -1.71
C VAL A 332 -13.57 -24.37 -1.76
N HIS A 333 -12.85 -25.04 -0.87
CA HIS A 333 -11.38 -25.03 -0.86
C HIS A 333 -10.76 -25.81 -2.04
N ASP A 334 -11.49 -26.75 -2.64
CA ASP A 334 -10.97 -27.58 -3.72
C ASP A 334 -10.74 -26.73 -4.97
N LYS A 335 -9.53 -26.76 -5.54
CA LYS A 335 -9.19 -25.93 -6.70
C LYS A 335 -10.07 -26.21 -7.92
N ARG A 336 -10.69 -27.39 -8.02
CA ARG A 336 -11.66 -27.72 -9.07
C ARG A 336 -12.92 -26.85 -9.00
N MET A 337 -13.26 -26.28 -7.83
CA MET A 337 -14.41 -25.38 -7.68
C MET A 337 -14.35 -24.19 -8.66
N LEU A 338 -13.16 -23.63 -8.91
CA LEU A 338 -13.01 -22.53 -9.88
C LEU A 338 -13.35 -22.97 -11.32
N GLY A 339 -13.00 -24.20 -11.68
CA GLY A 339 -13.39 -24.77 -12.99
C GLY A 339 -14.88 -25.07 -13.08
N ILE A 340 -15.51 -25.52 -11.98
CA ILE A 340 -16.97 -25.69 -11.93
C ILE A 340 -17.67 -24.35 -12.11
N VAL A 341 -17.28 -23.32 -11.35
CA VAL A 341 -17.85 -21.97 -11.47
C VAL A 341 -17.75 -21.47 -12.91
N ALA A 342 -16.59 -21.61 -13.56
CA ALA A 342 -16.38 -21.17 -14.93
C ALA A 342 -17.30 -21.88 -15.95
N GLN A 343 -17.58 -23.16 -15.76
CA GLN A 343 -18.47 -23.96 -16.61
C GLN A 343 -19.97 -23.75 -16.31
N GLU A 344 -20.31 -23.19 -15.14
CA GLU A 344 -21.70 -22.94 -14.73
C GLU A 344 -22.20 -21.53 -15.03
N LEU A 345 -21.34 -20.63 -15.55
CA LEU A 345 -21.66 -19.21 -15.67
C LEU A 345 -22.96 -18.94 -16.44
N GLU A 346 -23.15 -19.60 -17.58
CA GLU A 346 -24.32 -19.46 -18.43
C GLU A 346 -25.59 -19.95 -17.72
N SER A 347 -25.53 -21.14 -17.11
CA SER A 347 -26.63 -21.72 -16.32
C SER A 347 -27.02 -20.81 -15.13
N LEU A 348 -26.02 -20.25 -14.44
CA LEU A 348 -26.24 -19.32 -13.32
C LEU A 348 -26.92 -18.02 -13.76
N VAL A 349 -26.67 -17.55 -14.98
CA VAL A 349 -27.39 -16.40 -15.57
C VAL A 349 -28.82 -16.76 -15.93
N GLU A 350 -29.03 -17.94 -16.55
CA GLU A 350 -30.37 -18.45 -16.89
C GLU A 350 -31.24 -18.63 -15.63
N MET A 351 -30.65 -19.05 -14.52
CA MET A 351 -31.32 -19.16 -13.22
C MET A 351 -31.46 -17.83 -12.46
N HIS A 352 -31.00 -16.71 -13.02
CA HIS A 352 -30.99 -15.39 -12.39
C HIS A 352 -30.22 -15.32 -11.05
N ILE A 353 -29.24 -16.20 -10.86
CA ILE A 353 -28.31 -16.15 -9.72
C ILE A 353 -27.22 -15.11 -9.96
N LEU A 354 -26.79 -14.98 -11.21
CA LEU A 354 -25.84 -13.97 -11.69
C LEU A 354 -26.49 -13.10 -12.76
N THR A 355 -26.06 -11.85 -12.86
CA THR A 355 -26.31 -11.05 -14.07
C THR A 355 -25.30 -11.41 -15.16
N ALA A 356 -25.58 -11.01 -16.41
CA ALA A 356 -24.63 -11.20 -17.52
C ALA A 356 -23.29 -10.52 -17.24
N ASP A 357 -23.30 -9.31 -16.67
CA ASP A 357 -22.08 -8.57 -16.31
C ASP A 357 -21.29 -9.27 -15.20
N GLU A 358 -21.97 -9.87 -14.23
CA GLU A 358 -21.33 -10.62 -13.15
C GLU A 358 -20.71 -11.93 -13.65
N ALA A 359 -21.39 -12.61 -14.57
CA ALA A 359 -20.84 -13.80 -15.22
C ALA A 359 -19.60 -13.44 -16.05
N GLU A 360 -19.62 -12.34 -16.80
CA GLU A 360 -18.46 -11.88 -17.57
C GLU A 360 -17.31 -11.41 -16.68
N MET A 361 -17.63 -10.76 -15.55
CA MET A 361 -16.64 -10.42 -14.53
C MET A 361 -15.96 -11.66 -13.96
N LEU A 362 -16.71 -12.73 -13.65
CA LEU A 362 -16.14 -14.00 -13.19
C LEU A 362 -15.34 -14.72 -14.27
N ARG A 363 -15.81 -14.70 -15.53
CA ARG A 363 -15.11 -15.29 -16.67
C ARG A 363 -13.71 -14.72 -16.84
N ASN A 364 -13.58 -13.40 -16.68
CA ASN A 364 -12.30 -12.71 -16.79
C ASN A 364 -11.50 -12.75 -15.48
N GLY A 365 -12.19 -12.76 -14.34
CA GLY A 365 -11.62 -12.69 -13.00
C GLY A 365 -11.28 -14.03 -12.35
N ILE A 366 -11.54 -15.16 -12.99
CA ILE A 366 -11.09 -16.49 -12.54
C ILE A 366 -10.00 -16.99 -13.49
N ALA A 367 -8.87 -17.46 -12.93
CA ALA A 367 -7.84 -18.10 -13.73
C ALA A 367 -8.42 -19.38 -14.39
N GLN A 368 -8.31 -19.48 -15.71
CA GLN A 368 -8.85 -20.59 -16.48
C GLN A 368 -8.39 -21.93 -15.88
N THR A 369 -9.34 -22.71 -15.40
CA THR A 369 -9.11 -23.94 -14.65
C THR A 369 -9.81 -25.09 -15.38
N ILE A 370 -9.03 -26.05 -15.88
CA ILE A 370 -9.50 -27.20 -16.68
C ILE A 370 -9.69 -28.40 -15.75
N LEU A 371 -10.90 -28.97 -15.79
CA LEU A 371 -11.27 -30.14 -14.99
C LEU A 371 -10.85 -31.45 -15.67
N ALA A 372 -10.61 -32.48 -14.86
CA ALA A 372 -10.40 -33.84 -15.35
C ALA A 372 -11.63 -34.34 -16.13
N GLY A 373 -11.41 -35.08 -17.22
CA GLY A 373 -12.46 -35.61 -18.09
C GLY A 373 -13.26 -34.58 -18.91
N SER A 374 -12.96 -33.28 -18.80
CA SER A 374 -13.66 -32.21 -19.52
C SER A 374 -13.36 -32.16 -21.02
N SER A 375 -14.20 -31.47 -21.79
CA SER A 375 -13.97 -31.17 -23.21
C SER A 375 -12.68 -30.39 -23.44
N GLU A 376 -12.41 -29.43 -22.57
CA GLU A 376 -11.27 -28.52 -22.60
C GLU A 376 -9.97 -29.31 -22.42
N LEU A 377 -9.99 -30.35 -21.58
CA LEU A 377 -8.86 -31.28 -21.46
C LEU A 377 -8.66 -32.10 -22.75
N LYS A 378 -9.73 -32.59 -23.39
CA LYS A 378 -9.63 -33.34 -24.65
C LYS A 378 -9.03 -32.48 -25.76
N GLU A 379 -9.41 -31.21 -25.82
CA GLU A 379 -8.81 -30.24 -26.74
C GLU A 379 -7.33 -30.01 -26.44
N LEU A 380 -6.97 -29.82 -25.17
CA LEU A 380 -5.57 -29.65 -24.74
C LEU A 380 -4.70 -30.87 -25.08
N ILE A 381 -5.23 -32.07 -24.91
CA ILE A 381 -4.61 -33.34 -25.33
C ILE A 381 -4.37 -33.34 -26.84
N GLN A 382 -5.38 -32.97 -27.63
CA GLN A 382 -5.27 -32.96 -29.09
C GLN A 382 -4.25 -31.94 -29.59
N CYS A 383 -4.25 -30.72 -29.03
CA CYS A 383 -3.26 -29.69 -29.32
C CYS A 383 -1.84 -30.17 -29.01
N THR A 384 -1.65 -30.80 -27.85
CA THR A 384 -0.35 -31.36 -27.45
C THR A 384 0.12 -32.45 -28.42
N ARG A 385 -0.77 -33.38 -28.81
CA ARG A 385 -0.47 -34.46 -29.78
C ARG A 385 -0.11 -33.94 -31.17
N ASN A 386 -0.75 -32.86 -31.60
CA ASN A 386 -0.51 -32.24 -32.90
C ASN A 386 0.80 -31.42 -32.94
N GLY A 387 1.60 -31.43 -31.86
CA GLY A 387 2.85 -30.69 -31.78
C GLY A 387 2.69 -29.20 -31.53
N VAL A 388 1.49 -28.73 -31.14
CA VAL A 388 1.29 -27.34 -30.72
C VAL A 388 1.86 -27.20 -29.31
N GLY A 389 2.98 -26.47 -29.17
CA GLY A 389 3.67 -26.24 -27.91
C GLY A 389 2.89 -25.35 -26.94
N VAL A 390 1.80 -25.87 -26.36
CA VAL A 390 0.93 -25.12 -25.45
C VAL A 390 1.24 -25.35 -23.97
N LYS A 391 2.04 -26.37 -23.62
CA LYS A 391 2.30 -26.79 -22.22
C LYS A 391 2.83 -25.63 -21.36
N ASP A 392 3.65 -24.76 -21.92
CA ASP A 392 4.30 -23.64 -21.21
C ASP A 392 3.28 -22.58 -20.73
N ASN A 393 2.05 -22.63 -21.24
CA ASN A 393 0.96 -21.77 -20.79
C ASN A 393 0.17 -22.36 -19.61
N PHE A 394 0.52 -23.54 -19.10
CA PHE A 394 -0.24 -24.24 -18.07
C PHE A 394 0.60 -24.67 -16.87
N VAL A 395 -0.08 -24.80 -15.75
CA VAL A 395 0.47 -25.27 -14.48
C VAL A 395 -0.45 -26.36 -13.91
N LEU A 396 0.15 -27.41 -13.38
CA LEU A 396 -0.54 -28.44 -12.61
C LEU A 396 -0.49 -28.05 -11.13
N LYS A 397 -1.65 -28.08 -10.47
CA LYS A 397 -1.79 -27.81 -9.03
C LYS A 397 -2.50 -28.97 -8.36
N LEU A 398 -2.00 -29.45 -7.24
CA LEU A 398 -2.72 -30.43 -6.42
C LEU A 398 -4.05 -29.83 -5.91
N ILE A 399 -5.14 -30.59 -5.99
CA ILE A 399 -6.51 -30.09 -5.73
C ILE A 399 -6.71 -29.54 -4.31
N GLY A 400 -6.12 -30.18 -3.29
CA GLY A 400 -6.33 -29.86 -1.87
C GLY A 400 -5.09 -29.34 -1.12
N SER A 401 -3.96 -29.09 -1.83
CA SER A 401 -2.74 -28.56 -1.20
C SER A 401 -2.81 -27.05 -0.99
N GLY A 402 -1.98 -26.53 -0.09
CA GLY A 402 -1.75 -25.09 0.08
C GLY A 402 -0.27 -24.74 0.01
N LYS A 403 0.06 -23.45 0.24
CA LYS A 403 1.45 -22.95 0.35
C LYS A 403 2.32 -23.20 -0.90
N GLY A 404 1.71 -23.43 -2.07
CA GLY A 404 2.41 -23.73 -3.32
C GLY A 404 2.96 -25.15 -3.44
N ASN A 405 2.63 -26.05 -2.51
CA ASN A 405 3.17 -27.40 -2.50
C ASN A 405 2.65 -28.23 -3.69
N GLY A 406 3.57 -28.89 -4.41
CA GLY A 406 3.27 -29.77 -5.54
C GLY A 406 2.86 -29.06 -6.82
N ILE A 407 3.16 -27.75 -6.97
CA ILE A 407 2.93 -27.02 -8.22
C ILE A 407 3.99 -27.44 -9.25
N ILE A 408 3.55 -27.80 -10.46
CA ILE A 408 4.41 -28.16 -11.58
C ILE A 408 4.08 -27.25 -12.77
N PHE A 409 5.02 -26.44 -13.23
CA PHE A 409 4.83 -25.64 -14.43
C PHE A 409 5.10 -26.49 -15.67
N GLY A 410 4.24 -26.38 -16.68
CA GLY A 410 4.42 -27.11 -17.93
C GLY A 410 5.75 -26.77 -18.61
N GLU A 411 6.25 -25.53 -18.44
CA GLU A 411 7.57 -25.11 -18.95
C GLU A 411 8.74 -25.86 -18.31
N ASP A 412 8.59 -26.34 -17.06
CA ASP A 412 9.65 -27.00 -16.31
C ASP A 412 9.76 -28.52 -16.61
N ILE A 413 8.84 -29.08 -17.41
CA ILE A 413 8.78 -30.52 -17.73
C ILE A 413 8.75 -30.79 -19.25
N SER A 414 9.13 -32.01 -19.66
CA SER A 414 9.09 -32.41 -21.06
C SER A 414 7.66 -32.60 -21.57
N THR A 415 7.47 -32.56 -22.89
CA THR A 415 6.15 -32.78 -23.51
C THR A 415 5.63 -34.19 -23.24
N GLU A 416 6.52 -35.18 -23.15
CA GLU A 416 6.18 -36.58 -22.83
C GLU A 416 5.62 -36.68 -21.41
N VAL A 417 6.31 -36.11 -20.43
CA VAL A 417 5.86 -36.07 -19.03
C VAL A 417 4.56 -35.28 -18.88
N TRP A 418 4.45 -34.14 -19.58
CA TRP A 418 3.21 -33.36 -19.63
C TRP A 418 2.03 -34.20 -20.15
N MET A 419 2.25 -34.95 -21.24
CA MET A 419 1.25 -35.81 -21.83
C MET A 419 0.82 -36.95 -20.90
N GLU A 420 1.74 -37.53 -20.11
CA GLU A 420 1.40 -38.53 -19.09
C GLU A 420 0.38 -37.98 -18.09
N TYR A 421 0.58 -36.76 -17.59
CA TYR A 421 -0.38 -36.10 -16.70
C TYR A 421 -1.72 -35.84 -17.37
N LEU A 422 -1.74 -35.35 -18.62
CA LEU A 422 -3.00 -35.11 -19.34
C LEU A 422 -3.80 -36.41 -19.55
N VAL A 423 -3.12 -37.50 -19.91
CA VAL A 423 -3.75 -38.81 -20.09
C VAL A 423 -4.30 -39.33 -18.77
N GLN A 424 -3.54 -39.20 -17.67
CA GLN A 424 -4.02 -39.58 -16.33
C GLN A 424 -5.28 -38.80 -15.92
N LEU A 425 -5.39 -37.52 -16.32
CA LEU A 425 -6.54 -36.67 -16.03
C LEU A 425 -7.71 -36.86 -17.01
N SER A 426 -7.59 -37.72 -18.02
CA SER A 426 -8.63 -37.93 -19.04
C SER A 426 -9.93 -38.51 -18.48
N GLU A 427 -9.88 -39.10 -17.29
CA GLU A 427 -11.04 -39.55 -16.53
C GLU A 427 -11.02 -38.94 -15.12
N PRO A 428 -12.18 -38.60 -14.53
CA PRO A 428 -12.25 -38.18 -13.14
C PRO A 428 -11.77 -39.31 -12.20
N GLN A 429 -10.65 -39.11 -11.50
CA GLN A 429 -10.10 -40.10 -10.56
C GLN A 429 -10.39 -39.71 -9.11
N VAL A 430 -10.68 -40.71 -8.26
CA VAL A 430 -10.95 -40.53 -6.82
C VAL A 430 -9.69 -40.68 -5.97
N THR A 431 -8.66 -41.40 -6.45
CA THR A 431 -7.49 -41.81 -5.64
C THR A 431 -6.17 -41.29 -6.20
N GLY A 432 -5.22 -40.98 -5.31
CA GLY A 432 -3.85 -40.55 -5.67
C GLY A 432 -3.64 -39.03 -5.61
N SER A 433 -2.51 -38.57 -6.15
CA SER A 433 -2.22 -37.13 -6.30
C SER A 433 -3.06 -36.53 -7.42
N ASN A 434 -4.25 -36.05 -7.08
CA ASN A 434 -5.14 -35.40 -8.03
C ASN A 434 -4.69 -33.97 -8.33
N TYR A 435 -4.51 -33.69 -9.63
CA TYR A 435 -4.15 -32.37 -10.14
C TYR A 435 -5.33 -31.69 -10.82
N VAL A 436 -5.29 -30.37 -10.82
CA VAL A 436 -6.04 -29.53 -11.74
C VAL A 436 -5.06 -28.81 -12.66
N ILE A 437 -5.46 -28.58 -13.91
CA ILE A 437 -4.69 -27.79 -14.87
C ILE A 437 -5.23 -26.36 -14.83
N GLN A 438 -4.34 -25.38 -14.67
CA GLN A 438 -4.72 -23.98 -14.70
C GLN A 438 -3.81 -23.22 -15.67
N ARG A 439 -4.33 -22.21 -16.35
CA ARG A 439 -3.50 -21.33 -17.19
C ARG A 439 -2.52 -20.56 -16.31
N VAL A 440 -1.26 -20.48 -16.72
CA VAL A 440 -0.23 -19.70 -16.04
C VAL A 440 -0.57 -18.22 -16.18
N ALA A 441 -0.68 -17.53 -15.04
CA ALA A 441 -0.67 -16.08 -15.03
C ALA A 441 0.75 -15.58 -15.34
N ARG A 442 0.93 -14.91 -16.47
CA ARG A 442 2.20 -14.25 -16.83
C ARG A 442 2.30 -12.95 -16.03
N GLN A 443 2.59 -13.10 -14.75
CA GLN A 443 2.58 -12.00 -13.81
C GLN A 443 3.67 -10.98 -14.12
N PRO A 444 3.36 -9.67 -14.10
CA PRO A 444 4.40 -8.67 -13.98
C PRO A 444 5.16 -8.80 -12.66
N LYS A 445 6.40 -8.29 -12.67
CA LYS A 445 7.16 -8.03 -11.45
C LYS A 445 6.98 -6.57 -11.04
N PHE A 446 7.04 -6.32 -9.74
CA PHE A 446 6.85 -5.02 -9.14
C PHE A 446 8.06 -4.66 -8.30
N ASP A 447 8.32 -3.35 -8.20
CA ASP A 447 9.34 -2.81 -7.31
C ASP A 447 8.87 -2.97 -5.87
N VAL A 448 9.57 -3.83 -5.13
CA VAL A 448 9.30 -4.11 -3.72
C VAL A 448 10.57 -3.84 -2.93
N ILE A 449 10.48 -2.94 -1.96
CA ILE A 449 11.49 -2.67 -0.96
C ILE A 449 11.48 -3.80 0.07
N VAL A 450 12.61 -4.47 0.17
CA VAL A 450 12.88 -5.56 1.11
C VAL A 450 14.15 -5.26 1.92
N PRO A 451 14.28 -5.80 3.14
CA PRO A 451 15.53 -5.69 3.89
C PRO A 451 16.61 -6.58 3.24
N SER A 452 17.75 -5.99 2.92
CA SER A 452 18.96 -6.72 2.52
C SER A 452 19.55 -7.54 3.70
N LYS A 453 20.54 -8.40 3.40
CA LYS A 453 21.28 -9.16 4.44
C LYS A 453 21.92 -8.28 5.52
N SER A 454 22.25 -7.03 5.20
CA SER A 454 22.81 -6.04 6.14
C SER A 454 21.74 -5.20 6.84
N GLY A 455 20.45 -5.48 6.61
CA GLY A 455 19.31 -4.74 7.18
C GLY A 455 18.94 -3.46 6.45
N LYS A 456 19.68 -3.07 5.41
CA LYS A 456 19.39 -1.88 4.60
C LYS A 456 18.23 -2.13 3.63
N PRO A 457 17.34 -1.16 3.39
CA PRO A 457 16.29 -1.30 2.39
C PRO A 457 16.94 -1.39 0.99
N ILE A 458 16.50 -2.37 0.21
CA ILE A 458 16.85 -2.52 -1.20
C ILE A 458 15.58 -2.72 -2.00
N THR A 459 15.53 -2.15 -3.21
CA THR A 459 14.45 -2.38 -4.16
C THR A 459 14.75 -3.63 -4.97
N GLU A 460 13.83 -4.58 -4.95
CA GLU A 460 13.88 -5.83 -5.70
C GLU A 460 12.67 -5.94 -6.64
N HIS A 461 12.84 -6.62 -7.77
CA HIS A 461 11.76 -6.83 -8.74
C HIS A 461 11.08 -8.17 -8.51
N TYR A 462 10.04 -8.19 -7.69
CA TYR A 462 9.38 -9.40 -7.18
C TYR A 462 7.97 -9.60 -7.73
N TYR A 463 7.52 -10.86 -7.74
CA TYR A 463 6.11 -11.18 -8.01
C TYR A 463 5.24 -10.78 -6.81
N LEU A 464 3.98 -10.42 -7.06
CA LEU A 464 3.00 -10.03 -6.04
C LEU A 464 1.72 -10.85 -6.15
N VAL A 465 1.31 -11.46 -5.04
CA VAL A 465 0.05 -12.21 -4.92
C VAL A 465 -0.85 -11.52 -3.91
N GLY A 466 -1.97 -10.96 -4.36
CA GLY A 466 -2.97 -10.35 -3.51
C GLY A 466 -3.90 -11.39 -2.87
N THR A 467 -4.53 -11.03 -1.76
CA THR A 467 -5.56 -11.83 -1.08
C THR A 467 -6.68 -10.91 -0.62
N PHE A 468 -7.93 -11.33 -0.76
CA PHE A 468 -9.06 -10.63 -0.13
C PHE A 468 -9.81 -11.56 0.82
N MET A 469 -10.50 -10.95 1.79
CA MET A 469 -11.15 -11.64 2.89
C MET A 469 -12.65 -11.66 2.70
N MET A 470 -13.27 -12.81 2.94
CA MET A 470 -14.73 -12.93 3.02
C MET A 470 -15.15 -13.77 4.22
N VAL A 471 -16.19 -13.33 4.93
CA VAL A 471 -16.83 -14.08 6.02
C VAL A 471 -18.32 -14.12 5.79
N ASP A 472 -18.89 -15.33 5.79
CA ASP A 472 -20.30 -15.61 5.51
C ASP A 472 -20.84 -14.95 4.23
N GLY A 473 -19.96 -14.81 3.23
CA GLY A 473 -20.27 -14.22 1.94
C GLY A 473 -20.20 -12.70 1.88
N LYS A 474 -19.69 -12.03 2.92
CA LYS A 474 -19.44 -10.59 2.94
C LYS A 474 -17.97 -10.29 2.73
N PRO A 475 -17.58 -9.43 1.78
CA PRO A 475 -16.20 -8.98 1.64
C PRO A 475 -15.78 -8.10 2.82
N LEU A 476 -14.53 -8.25 3.25
CA LEU A 476 -13.89 -7.52 4.35
C LEU A 476 -12.63 -6.77 3.88
N GLY A 477 -12.46 -6.62 2.57
CA GLY A 477 -11.36 -5.92 1.93
C GLY A 477 -10.17 -6.80 1.54
N ILE A 478 -9.20 -6.16 0.89
CA ILE A 478 -7.93 -6.77 0.48
C ILE A 478 -7.01 -6.81 1.70
N ALA A 479 -6.72 -8.02 2.18
CA ALA A 479 -6.11 -8.28 3.49
C ALA A 479 -4.60 -8.07 3.51
N GLY A 480 -3.96 -8.49 2.42
CA GLY A 480 -2.52 -8.53 2.35
C GLY A 480 -2.03 -9.05 1.01
N TRP A 481 -0.74 -8.86 0.83
CA TRP A 481 0.00 -9.15 -0.38
C TRP A 481 1.18 -10.01 0.01
N ARG A 482 1.56 -10.94 -0.85
CA ARG A 482 2.77 -11.73 -0.68
C ARG A 482 3.74 -11.42 -1.81
N SER A 483 4.99 -11.19 -1.47
CA SER A 483 6.05 -10.86 -2.42
C SER A 483 7.20 -11.85 -2.34
N GLY A 484 7.79 -12.22 -3.49
CA GLY A 484 8.99 -13.04 -3.49
C GLY A 484 9.74 -13.08 -4.84
N PRO A 485 10.99 -13.56 -4.83
CA PRO A 485 11.84 -13.62 -6.04
C PRO A 485 11.37 -14.67 -7.06
N GLY A 486 10.65 -15.70 -6.60
CA GLY A 486 10.16 -16.81 -7.43
C GLY A 486 8.67 -16.72 -7.75
N ARG A 487 8.23 -17.52 -8.74
CA ARG A 487 6.83 -17.64 -9.19
C ARG A 487 5.85 -18.03 -8.07
N ILE A 488 6.35 -18.60 -6.96
CA ILE A 488 5.58 -18.99 -5.78
C ILE A 488 5.97 -18.09 -4.61
N CYS A 489 5.08 -17.17 -4.21
CA CYS A 489 5.35 -16.15 -3.18
C CYS A 489 4.94 -16.59 -1.75
N ALA A 490 4.98 -17.88 -1.43
CA ALA A 490 4.58 -18.33 -0.10
C ALA A 490 5.59 -17.87 0.97
N VAL A 491 5.10 -17.39 2.13
CA VAL A 491 5.95 -16.99 3.26
C VAL A 491 6.86 -18.13 3.73
N SER A 492 6.35 -19.37 3.68
CA SER A 492 7.13 -20.58 3.98
C SER A 492 8.29 -20.85 3.03
N HIS A 493 8.33 -20.18 1.87
CA HIS A 493 9.39 -20.27 0.86
C HIS A 493 10.26 -19.00 0.83
N GLY A 494 10.27 -18.22 1.92
CA GLY A 494 11.08 -16.99 2.03
C GLY A 494 10.41 -15.74 1.44
N GLY A 495 9.11 -15.81 1.11
CA GLY A 495 8.33 -14.63 0.74
C GLY A 495 8.05 -13.70 1.93
N SER A 496 7.87 -12.42 1.65
CA SER A 496 7.39 -11.43 2.62
C SER A 496 5.89 -11.22 2.47
N TRP A 497 5.25 -10.70 3.52
CA TRP A 497 3.86 -10.26 3.45
C TRP A 497 3.73 -8.78 3.78
N ILE A 498 2.75 -8.14 3.14
CA ILE A 498 2.60 -6.68 3.10
C ILE A 498 1.10 -6.36 3.21
N CYS A 499 0.69 -5.49 4.14
CA CYS A 499 -0.67 -4.92 4.12
C CYS A 499 -0.71 -3.69 3.21
N ASN A 500 -1.91 -3.27 2.82
CA ASN A 500 -2.09 -2.18 1.86
C ASN A 500 -2.83 -0.98 2.43
N LEU A 501 -2.63 0.17 1.81
CA LEU A 501 -3.46 1.36 1.97
C LEU A 501 -4.02 1.73 0.60
N VAL A 502 -5.04 2.59 0.58
CA VAL A 502 -5.53 3.23 -0.64
C VAL A 502 -5.50 4.74 -0.47
N ARG A 503 -5.48 5.46 -1.58
CA ARG A 503 -5.68 6.91 -1.54
C ARG A 503 -7.11 7.22 -1.16
N ASP A 504 -7.32 8.24 -0.34
CA ASP A 504 -8.66 8.73 -0.08
C ASP A 504 -9.07 9.73 -1.16
N SER A 505 -9.93 9.28 -2.07
CA SER A 505 -10.51 10.10 -3.14
C SER A 505 -11.40 11.23 -2.63
N ASN A 506 -11.80 11.22 -1.35
CA ASN A 506 -12.65 12.24 -0.74
C ASN A 506 -11.89 13.32 0.04
N VAL A 507 -10.56 13.22 0.15
CA VAL A 507 -9.76 14.26 0.79
C VAL A 507 -9.39 15.29 -0.28
N ASP A 508 -10.13 16.40 -0.29
CA ASP A 508 -9.70 17.60 -1.00
C ASP A 508 -8.28 18.00 -0.51
N PRO A 509 -7.41 18.55 -1.37
CA PRO A 509 -6.08 18.95 -0.97
C PRO A 509 -6.17 20.03 0.12
N THR A 510 -6.03 19.60 1.37
CA THR A 510 -6.13 20.50 2.53
C THR A 510 -4.84 21.30 2.64
N LEU A 511 -4.93 22.62 2.52
CA LEU A 511 -3.84 23.51 2.91
C LEU A 511 -3.62 23.34 4.41
N THR A 512 -2.43 22.88 4.78
CA THR A 512 -2.04 22.79 6.19
C THR A 512 -1.12 23.96 6.49
N MET A 513 -1.52 24.76 7.47
CA MET A 513 -0.64 25.79 8.02
C MET A 513 0.39 25.08 8.90
N GLY A 514 1.57 24.78 8.34
CA GLY A 514 2.74 24.52 9.16
C GLY A 514 3.06 25.74 10.02
N SER A 515 3.83 25.56 11.10
CA SER A 515 4.11 26.64 12.06
C SER A 515 4.77 27.89 11.46
N GLU A 516 5.33 27.82 10.24
CA GLU A 516 6.07 28.94 9.61
C GLU A 516 5.92 29.08 8.08
N VAL A 517 5.64 28.01 7.32
CA VAL A 517 5.49 28.04 5.84
C VAL A 517 4.19 27.33 5.44
N PRO A 518 3.34 27.93 4.58
CA PRO A 518 2.16 27.26 4.04
C PRO A 518 2.55 26.01 3.25
N CYS A 519 1.85 24.90 3.48
CA CYS A 519 2.13 23.63 2.83
C CYS A 519 0.87 23.03 2.19
N ILE A 520 1.04 22.42 1.02
CA ILE A 520 0.01 21.57 0.38
C ILE A 520 0.65 20.29 -0.13
N THR A 521 -0.11 19.20 -0.10
CA THR A 521 0.31 17.92 -0.64
C THR A 521 -0.17 17.79 -2.08
N ALA A 522 0.74 17.45 -3.00
CA ALA A 522 0.37 16.99 -4.33
C ALA A 522 0.43 15.46 -4.36
N TYR A 523 -0.70 14.87 -4.74
CA TYR A 523 -0.91 13.44 -4.83
C TYR A 523 -0.45 12.89 -6.17
N ASN A 524 -0.61 13.62 -7.25
CA ASN A 524 -0.26 13.17 -8.60
C ASN A 524 0.00 14.36 -9.54
N LEU A 525 0.34 14.07 -10.81
CA LEU A 525 0.62 15.12 -11.80
C LEU A 525 -0.62 15.89 -12.26
N ASN A 526 -1.81 15.30 -12.18
CA ASN A 526 -3.06 15.93 -12.59
C ASN A 526 -3.53 17.00 -11.60
N ASP A 527 -3.00 17.02 -10.37
CA ASP A 527 -3.28 18.09 -9.41
C ASP A 527 -2.86 19.46 -9.97
N THR A 528 -1.85 19.50 -10.85
CA THR A 528 -1.49 20.73 -11.57
C THR A 528 -2.58 21.23 -12.52
N GLN A 529 -3.56 20.41 -12.89
CA GLN A 529 -4.72 20.79 -13.69
C GLN A 529 -5.99 20.96 -12.84
N ASN A 530 -5.94 20.62 -11.55
CA ASN A 530 -7.04 20.85 -10.63
C ASN A 530 -7.08 22.33 -10.23
N VAL A 531 -8.18 23.00 -10.55
CA VAL A 531 -8.36 24.43 -10.30
C VAL A 531 -8.28 24.76 -8.81
N SER A 532 -8.85 23.95 -7.91
CA SER A 532 -8.80 24.25 -6.47
C SER A 532 -7.36 24.18 -5.93
N HIS A 533 -6.60 23.19 -6.39
CA HIS A 533 -5.19 23.00 -6.02
C HIS A 533 -4.30 24.14 -6.53
N VAL A 534 -4.48 24.57 -7.78
CA VAL A 534 -3.72 25.67 -8.37
C VAL A 534 -4.09 27.01 -7.72
N ASN A 535 -5.39 27.26 -7.46
CA ASN A 535 -5.85 28.44 -6.76
C ASN A 535 -5.25 28.53 -5.36
N ALA A 536 -5.27 27.43 -4.61
CA ALA A 536 -4.69 27.34 -3.28
C ALA A 536 -3.18 27.71 -3.26
N ILE A 537 -2.44 27.27 -4.27
CA ILE A 537 -1.01 27.60 -4.42
C ILE A 537 -0.82 29.08 -4.76
N ASP A 538 -1.61 29.64 -5.69
CA ASP A 538 -1.55 31.06 -6.02
C ASP A 538 -1.93 31.93 -4.81
N ASP A 539 -3.03 31.63 -4.13
CA ASP A 539 -3.48 32.34 -2.93
C ASP A 539 -2.38 32.34 -1.85
N ALA A 540 -1.70 31.21 -1.64
CA ALA A 540 -0.58 31.14 -0.70
C ALA A 540 0.61 32.02 -1.16
N LEU A 541 0.92 32.04 -2.45
CA LEU A 541 1.96 32.91 -3.01
C LEU A 541 1.60 34.40 -2.91
N GLN A 542 0.34 34.79 -3.15
CA GLN A 542 -0.08 36.18 -3.03
C GLN A 542 -0.10 36.63 -1.56
N ASN A 543 -0.58 35.80 -0.63
CA ASN A 543 -0.76 36.18 0.78
C ASN A 543 0.51 36.04 1.63
N HIS A 544 1.38 35.08 1.31
CA HIS A 544 2.57 34.78 2.12
C HIS A 544 3.89 34.95 1.37
N GLY A 545 3.87 35.01 0.03
CA GLY A 545 5.09 35.09 -0.78
C GLY A 545 5.95 33.83 -0.76
N ILE A 546 5.48 32.74 -0.15
CA ILE A 546 6.20 31.46 -0.07
C ILE A 546 5.20 30.31 0.03
N MET A 547 5.50 29.19 -0.64
CA MET A 547 4.67 27.99 -0.65
C MET A 547 5.53 26.73 -0.75
N ALA A 548 5.30 25.77 0.15
CA ALA A 548 5.88 24.44 0.07
C ALA A 548 4.84 23.44 -0.48
N ILE A 549 5.27 22.60 -1.41
CA ILE A 549 4.43 21.57 -2.01
C ILE A 549 5.11 20.23 -1.84
N THR A 550 4.48 19.30 -1.13
CA THR A 550 5.02 17.96 -0.90
C THR A 550 4.51 16.99 -1.97
N LEU A 551 5.40 16.38 -2.75
CA LEU A 551 5.03 15.38 -3.74
C LEU A 551 5.02 13.98 -3.11
N THR A 552 3.86 13.32 -3.08
CA THR A 552 3.71 11.91 -2.61
C THR A 552 4.00 10.88 -3.71
N PHE A 553 4.67 11.32 -4.78
CA PHE A 553 5.03 10.51 -5.93
C PHE A 553 6.41 10.90 -6.45
N PRO A 554 7.20 9.96 -6.98
CA PRO A 554 8.47 10.27 -7.62
C PRO A 554 8.30 11.20 -8.85
N ASP A 555 9.10 12.24 -8.93
CA ASP A 555 9.15 13.17 -10.08
C ASP A 555 10.60 13.57 -10.41
N PRO A 556 11.47 12.63 -10.85
CA PRO A 556 12.89 12.91 -11.10
C PRO A 556 13.12 14.00 -12.16
N ASP A 557 12.16 14.20 -13.05
CA ASP A 557 12.23 15.16 -14.15
C ASP A 557 11.70 16.54 -13.78
N SER A 558 11.10 16.72 -12.58
CA SER A 558 10.42 17.96 -12.17
C SER A 558 9.25 18.35 -13.08
N THR A 559 8.55 17.33 -13.60
CA THR A 559 7.39 17.49 -14.48
C THR A 559 6.24 18.20 -13.75
N TYR A 560 6.06 17.94 -12.46
CA TYR A 560 5.04 18.59 -11.66
C TYR A 560 5.26 20.11 -11.61
N LEU A 561 6.48 20.54 -11.25
CA LEU A 561 6.82 21.97 -11.16
C LEU A 561 6.65 22.66 -12.52
N LEU A 562 7.03 22.02 -13.62
CA LEU A 562 6.81 22.56 -14.97
C LEU A 562 5.33 22.80 -15.26
N LYS A 563 4.51 21.76 -15.06
CA LYS A 563 3.07 21.82 -15.34
C LYS A 563 2.36 22.82 -14.43
N LEU A 564 2.79 22.93 -13.18
CA LEU A 564 2.27 23.91 -12.23
C LEU A 564 2.52 25.34 -12.72
N VAL A 565 3.75 25.67 -13.13
CA VAL A 565 4.06 27.01 -13.67
C VAL A 565 3.22 27.31 -14.92
N GLN A 566 3.05 26.33 -15.82
CA GLN A 566 2.18 26.48 -16.99
C GLN A 566 0.71 26.70 -16.62
N SER A 567 0.22 26.06 -15.56
CA SER A 567 -1.15 26.26 -15.07
C SER A 567 -1.33 27.61 -14.38
N LEU A 568 -0.36 28.06 -13.58
CA LEU A 568 -0.37 29.40 -12.98
C LEU A 568 -0.36 30.50 -14.07
N GLN A 569 0.37 30.28 -15.17
CA GLN A 569 0.32 31.16 -16.32
C GLN A 569 -1.08 31.18 -16.96
N ARG A 570 -1.68 30.00 -17.18
CA ARG A 570 -2.99 29.86 -17.81
C ARG A 570 -4.13 30.44 -16.98
N HIS A 571 -4.06 30.35 -15.65
CA HIS A 571 -5.19 30.64 -14.76
C HIS A 571 -5.01 31.87 -13.87
N HIS A 572 -3.77 32.31 -13.58
CA HIS A 572 -3.47 33.37 -12.60
C HIS A 572 -2.57 34.50 -13.18
N ALA A 573 -2.45 34.58 -14.50
CA ALA A 573 -1.68 35.63 -15.19
C ALA A 573 -0.21 35.76 -14.74
N HIS A 574 0.42 34.65 -14.35
CA HIS A 574 1.87 34.59 -14.20
C HIS A 574 2.55 34.68 -15.58
N GLY A 575 3.67 35.40 -15.68
CA GLY A 575 4.46 35.47 -16.91
C GLY A 575 5.28 34.19 -17.20
N GLU A 576 5.95 34.20 -18.35
CA GLU A 576 6.70 33.06 -18.89
C GLU A 576 7.91 32.64 -18.03
N PRO A 577 8.33 31.35 -18.08
CA PRO A 577 9.61 30.89 -17.54
C PRO A 577 10.81 31.55 -18.19
N LEU A 578 11.84 31.81 -17.40
CA LEU A 578 13.10 32.43 -17.84
C LEU A 578 14.18 31.37 -18.05
N THR A 579 14.94 31.49 -19.13
CA THR A 579 16.14 30.67 -19.38
C THR A 579 17.26 31.05 -18.42
N HIS A 580 17.99 30.06 -17.89
CA HIS A 580 19.11 30.33 -16.97
C HIS A 580 20.28 31.06 -17.64
N SER A 581 20.61 30.68 -18.87
CA SER A 581 21.64 31.27 -19.71
C SER A 581 21.31 31.04 -21.19
N SER A 582 22.08 31.63 -22.10
CA SER A 582 21.94 31.39 -23.55
C SER A 582 22.13 29.92 -23.96
N THR A 583 22.69 29.09 -23.09
CA THR A 583 23.02 27.67 -23.34
C THR A 583 22.20 26.70 -22.51
N ARG A 584 21.38 27.16 -21.56
CA ARG A 584 20.59 26.31 -20.65
C ARG A 584 19.12 26.73 -20.66
N GLY A 585 18.23 25.74 -20.75
CA GLY A 585 16.77 25.93 -20.79
C GLY A 585 16.17 26.47 -19.48
N TRP A 586 14.86 26.28 -19.31
CA TRP A 586 14.11 26.82 -18.16
C TRP A 586 14.43 26.13 -16.83
N PHE A 587 14.92 24.89 -16.88
CA PHE A 587 15.40 24.17 -15.70
C PHE A 587 16.91 24.01 -15.73
N TRP A 588 17.52 24.15 -14.56
CA TRP A 588 18.91 23.82 -14.36
C TRP A 588 19.11 23.15 -13.01
N ASP A 589 20.11 22.27 -12.97
CA ASP A 589 20.49 21.55 -11.76
C ASP A 589 21.36 22.45 -10.88
N VAL A 590 20.97 22.56 -9.61
CA VAL A 590 21.74 23.19 -8.55
C VAL A 590 22.42 22.06 -7.78
N LYS A 591 23.57 21.63 -8.30
CA LYS A 591 24.42 20.57 -7.75
C LYS A 591 25.82 21.09 -7.43
N PRO A 592 26.48 20.56 -6.39
CA PRO A 592 27.91 20.67 -6.21
C PRO A 592 28.69 20.22 -7.45
N THR A 593 29.52 21.10 -8.00
CA THR A 593 30.49 20.70 -9.03
C THR A 593 31.89 20.62 -8.41
N PRO A 594 32.66 19.52 -8.57
CA PRO A 594 34.02 19.41 -8.05
C PRO A 594 34.95 20.49 -8.62
N LYS A 595 35.85 21.04 -7.79
CA LYS A 595 36.81 22.11 -8.18
C LYS A 595 37.71 21.77 -9.38
N SER A 596 37.80 20.51 -9.79
CA SER A 596 38.65 20.03 -10.89
C SER A 596 38.09 20.28 -12.30
N ILE A 597 36.83 20.72 -12.43
CA ILE A 597 36.17 21.04 -13.71
C ILE A 597 35.72 22.50 -13.65
N ALA A 598 36.67 23.44 -13.56
CA ALA A 598 36.37 24.87 -13.56
C ALA A 598 36.12 25.34 -15.00
N ALA A 599 34.87 25.27 -15.48
CA ALA A 599 34.47 26.06 -16.63
C ALA A 599 34.48 27.56 -16.24
N GLN A 600 34.86 28.45 -17.16
CA GLN A 600 35.05 29.89 -16.90
C GLN A 600 33.76 30.66 -16.51
N HIS A 601 32.59 30.01 -16.44
CA HIS A 601 31.29 30.65 -16.18
C HIS A 601 30.36 29.80 -15.30
N HIS A 602 30.67 29.61 -14.01
CA HIS A 602 29.75 28.96 -13.05
C HIS A 602 28.98 29.99 -12.22
N ALA A 603 27.66 29.82 -12.14
CA ALA A 603 26.84 30.58 -11.20
C ALA A 603 27.18 30.19 -9.76
N ARG A 604 27.24 31.17 -8.85
CA ARG A 604 27.60 30.94 -7.43
C ARG A 604 26.72 29.90 -6.72
N SER A 605 25.48 29.74 -7.16
CA SER A 605 24.54 28.71 -6.70
C SER A 605 25.01 27.26 -6.95
N GLU A 606 25.90 27.04 -7.92
CA GLU A 606 26.43 25.71 -8.32
C GLU A 606 27.76 25.38 -7.62
N THR A 607 28.23 26.29 -6.76
CA THR A 607 29.46 26.11 -5.97
C THR A 607 29.15 25.55 -4.59
N MET A 608 30.16 24.95 -3.93
CA MET A 608 30.04 24.48 -2.54
C MET A 608 30.03 25.63 -1.52
N ASN A 609 30.49 26.82 -1.90
CA ASN A 609 30.73 27.94 -0.98
C ASN A 609 29.45 28.50 -0.37
N ASP A 610 29.57 29.32 0.67
CA ASP A 610 28.46 30.12 1.20
C ASP A 610 27.86 31.04 0.11
N PHE A 611 26.53 31.10 0.07
CA PHE A 611 25.79 32.07 -0.73
C PHE A 611 25.05 33.03 0.22
N PRO A 612 25.56 34.27 0.39
CA PRO A 612 24.92 35.28 1.24
C PRO A 612 23.52 35.67 0.78
N TRP A 613 22.84 36.49 1.59
CA TRP A 613 21.53 37.04 1.27
C TRP A 613 21.49 37.67 -0.13
N HIS A 614 20.53 37.25 -0.93
CA HIS A 614 20.30 37.80 -2.26
C HIS A 614 18.84 37.60 -2.70
N THR A 615 18.51 38.29 -3.79
CA THR A 615 17.38 37.96 -4.67
C THR A 615 17.90 37.54 -6.04
N ASP A 616 17.16 36.68 -6.73
CA ASP A 616 17.54 36.15 -8.04
C ASP A 616 17.48 37.25 -9.11
N CYS A 617 18.51 37.29 -9.97
CA CYS A 617 18.65 38.27 -11.06
C CYS A 617 18.50 39.73 -10.61
N SER A 618 19.01 40.10 -9.43
CA SER A 618 18.91 41.46 -8.88
C SER A 618 19.51 42.58 -9.76
N TYR A 619 20.35 42.22 -10.74
CA TYR A 619 20.93 43.13 -11.74
C TYR A 619 20.04 43.37 -12.96
N ALA A 620 18.99 42.58 -13.17
CA ALA A 620 18.12 42.67 -14.34
C ALA A 620 17.18 43.90 -14.24
N LEU A 621 16.82 44.47 -15.39
CA LEU A 621 15.76 45.48 -15.47
C LEU A 621 14.41 44.87 -15.08
N GLU A 622 14.15 43.65 -15.53
CA GLU A 622 12.95 42.87 -15.23
C GLU A 622 13.33 41.60 -14.45
N PRO A 623 13.61 41.69 -13.14
CA PRO A 623 13.87 40.51 -12.34
C PRO A 623 12.64 39.59 -12.29
N PRO A 624 12.84 38.27 -12.15
CA PRO A 624 11.73 37.33 -11.96
C PRO A 624 10.99 37.68 -10.68
N ARG A 625 9.66 37.68 -10.74
CA ARG A 625 8.81 37.78 -9.55
C ARG A 625 8.91 36.52 -8.71
N PHE A 626 9.00 35.34 -9.31
CA PHE A 626 9.02 34.08 -8.58
C PHE A 626 10.19 33.17 -9.00
N PHE A 627 10.66 32.37 -8.05
CA PHE A 627 11.51 31.22 -8.35
C PHE A 627 11.02 29.97 -7.61
N GLY A 628 11.36 28.83 -8.18
CA GLY A 628 10.97 27.51 -7.69
C GLY A 628 12.18 26.62 -7.51
N LEU A 629 12.16 25.78 -6.48
CA LEU A 629 13.16 24.76 -6.20
C LEU A 629 12.47 23.41 -6.01
N HIS A 630 12.82 22.42 -6.80
CA HIS A 630 12.46 21.03 -6.55
C HIS A 630 13.63 20.30 -5.89
N VAL A 631 13.40 19.79 -4.67
CA VAL A 631 14.36 19.00 -3.90
C VAL A 631 14.41 17.57 -4.42
N LEU A 632 15.35 17.27 -5.31
CA LEU A 632 15.56 15.92 -5.83
C LEU A 632 16.39 15.07 -4.85
N GLN A 633 17.36 15.70 -4.18
CA GLN A 633 18.16 15.14 -3.09
C GLN A 633 18.50 16.25 -2.07
N ALA A 634 17.92 16.17 -0.88
CA ALA A 634 18.18 17.02 0.27
C ALA A 634 19.59 16.76 0.83
N ASP A 635 20.13 17.75 1.54
CA ASP A 635 21.43 17.62 2.21
C ASP A 635 21.35 16.62 3.36
N ARG A 636 22.34 15.71 3.44
CA ARG A 636 22.43 14.68 4.51
C ARG A 636 23.62 14.91 5.45
N CYS A 637 24.38 15.99 5.26
CA CYS A 637 25.66 16.23 5.92
C CYS A 637 25.68 17.51 6.79
N GLY A 638 24.52 18.13 7.03
CA GLY A 638 24.40 19.33 7.87
C GLY A 638 25.01 20.57 7.21
N GLY A 639 24.87 20.69 5.90
CA GLY A 639 25.22 21.86 5.09
C GLY A 639 24.13 22.21 4.08
N GLY A 640 24.38 23.17 3.19
CA GLY A 640 23.46 23.57 2.13
C GLY A 640 22.05 23.98 2.56
N THR A 641 21.85 24.34 3.82
CA THR A 641 20.59 24.81 4.40
C THR A 641 20.17 26.08 3.69
N LEU A 642 18.93 26.10 3.19
CA LEU A 642 18.33 27.29 2.59
C LEU A 642 17.71 28.12 3.72
N SER A 643 18.17 29.35 3.87
CA SER A 643 17.60 30.31 4.82
C SER A 643 16.81 31.35 4.03
N VAL A 644 15.62 31.73 4.52
CA VAL A 644 14.78 32.77 3.92
C VAL A 644 14.36 33.80 4.97
N VAL A 645 14.28 35.06 4.57
CA VAL A 645 13.82 36.16 5.43
C VAL A 645 12.86 37.07 4.66
N GLN A 646 11.74 37.39 5.27
CA GLN A 646 10.73 38.27 4.67
C GLN A 646 11.19 39.73 4.76
N LEU A 647 11.12 40.45 3.65
CA LEU A 647 11.61 41.82 3.54
C LEU A 647 10.96 42.75 4.58
N ASP A 648 9.65 42.69 4.76
CA ASP A 648 8.94 43.56 5.71
C ASP A 648 9.39 43.39 7.16
N LYS A 649 9.86 42.18 7.52
CA LYS A 649 10.44 41.94 8.85
C LYS A 649 11.80 42.63 8.97
N VAL A 650 12.60 42.64 7.91
CA VAL A 650 13.91 43.32 7.86
C VAL A 650 13.75 44.84 7.86
N LEU A 651 12.76 45.38 7.13
CA LEU A 651 12.54 46.83 7.04
C LEU A 651 12.19 47.48 8.39
N LYS A 652 11.65 46.71 9.35
CA LYS A 652 11.38 47.19 10.73
C LYS A 652 12.64 47.61 11.50
N PHE A 653 13.81 47.16 11.07
CA PHE A 653 15.10 47.53 11.65
C PHE A 653 15.72 48.77 11.00
N LEU A 654 15.10 49.32 9.96
CA LEU A 654 15.59 50.49 9.22
C LEU A 654 14.84 51.76 9.61
N SER A 655 15.52 52.90 9.54
CA SER A 655 14.89 54.20 9.68
C SER A 655 14.06 54.54 8.43
N LYS A 656 13.05 55.40 8.57
CA LYS A 656 12.26 55.88 7.42
C LYS A 656 13.14 56.57 6.36
N GLU A 657 14.14 57.34 6.79
CA GLU A 657 15.09 58.00 5.88
C GLU A 657 15.93 56.97 5.09
N ALA A 658 16.37 55.88 5.73
CA ALA A 658 17.10 54.82 5.05
C ALA A 658 16.21 54.12 3.99
N VAL A 659 14.96 53.79 4.33
CA VAL A 659 14.00 53.18 3.38
C VAL A 659 13.72 54.12 2.19
N GLU A 660 13.51 55.41 2.44
CA GLU A 660 13.32 56.41 1.39
C GLU A 660 14.55 56.52 0.49
N THR A 661 15.76 56.50 1.07
CA THR A 661 17.01 56.59 0.31
C THR A 661 17.24 55.34 -0.54
N LEU A 662 17.01 54.14 0.02
CA LEU A 662 17.07 52.87 -0.71
C LEU A 662 16.06 52.79 -1.87
N SER A 663 15.02 53.62 -1.85
CA SER A 663 13.98 53.70 -2.88
C SER A 663 14.30 54.71 -4.00
N ARG A 664 15.44 55.41 -3.95
CA ARG A 664 15.87 56.37 -4.98
C ARG A 664 16.81 55.72 -6.00
N GLU A 665 16.92 56.32 -7.18
CA GLU A 665 17.85 55.93 -8.24
C GLU A 665 19.31 56.32 -7.93
N GLU A 666 19.80 55.97 -6.75
CA GLU A 666 21.13 56.34 -6.24
C GLU A 666 22.08 55.14 -6.12
N PHE A 667 21.76 54.01 -6.77
CA PHE A 667 22.58 52.79 -6.73
C PHE A 667 22.90 52.28 -8.13
N ARG A 668 24.17 51.98 -8.37
CA ARG A 668 24.66 51.29 -9.56
C ARG A 668 24.77 49.80 -9.25
N ILE A 669 24.00 48.99 -9.97
CA ILE A 669 23.93 47.54 -9.81
C ILE A 669 24.70 46.90 -10.97
N GLU A 670 25.82 46.26 -10.68
CA GLU A 670 26.66 45.60 -11.69
C GLU A 670 26.07 44.26 -12.12
N VAL A 671 26.20 43.94 -13.42
CA VAL A 671 25.90 42.60 -13.92
C VAL A 671 27.09 41.70 -13.58
N PRO A 672 26.90 40.58 -12.86
CA PRO A 672 28.00 39.67 -12.54
C PRO A 672 28.68 39.12 -13.82
N PRO A 673 30.00 38.89 -13.81
CA PRO A 673 30.74 38.40 -14.98
C PRO A 673 30.18 37.12 -15.59
N GLU A 674 29.58 36.25 -14.77
CA GLU A 674 28.95 35.00 -15.20
C GLU A 674 27.67 35.20 -16.05
N PHE A 675 27.12 36.41 -16.13
CA PHE A 675 25.86 36.73 -16.83
C PHE A 675 25.98 37.91 -17.82
N GLU A 676 27.19 38.33 -18.18
CA GLU A 676 27.40 39.46 -19.10
C GLU A 676 26.84 39.19 -20.51
N ASN A 677 25.83 39.98 -20.92
CA ASN A 677 25.23 39.98 -22.27
C ASN A 677 25.16 41.41 -22.86
N GLY A 678 26.22 42.21 -22.70
CA GLY A 678 26.36 43.55 -23.30
C GLY A 678 25.95 44.74 -22.40
N THR A 679 25.05 44.54 -21.44
CA THR A 679 24.77 45.54 -20.37
C THR A 679 25.70 45.28 -19.19
N LYS A 680 26.45 46.30 -18.74
CA LYS A 680 27.44 46.16 -17.66
C LYS A 680 26.91 46.53 -16.27
N SER A 681 25.96 47.47 -16.21
CA SER A 681 25.33 47.87 -14.96
C SER A 681 24.03 48.61 -15.23
N VAL A 682 23.13 48.60 -14.24
CA VAL A 682 21.88 49.39 -14.23
C VAL A 682 21.95 50.38 -13.07
N ILE A 683 21.45 51.61 -13.27
CA ILE A 683 21.23 52.56 -12.17
C ILE A 683 19.77 52.44 -11.77
N GLY A 684 19.50 52.30 -10.47
CA GLY A 684 18.13 52.27 -9.97
C GLY A 684 18.04 52.01 -8.47
N PRO A 685 16.81 51.97 -7.92
CA PRO A 685 16.62 51.77 -6.49
C PRO A 685 16.84 50.31 -6.05
N VAL A 686 17.17 50.11 -4.78
CA VAL A 686 17.25 48.79 -4.13
C VAL A 686 15.87 48.33 -3.67
N LEU A 687 15.04 49.25 -3.19
CA LEU A 687 13.66 49.02 -2.75
C LEU A 687 12.65 49.71 -3.66
N LYS A 688 11.46 49.13 -3.85
CA LYS A 688 10.37 49.79 -4.56
C LYS A 688 9.01 49.44 -3.96
N PRO A 689 8.07 50.41 -3.85
CA PRO A 689 6.71 50.12 -3.43
C PRO A 689 5.98 49.21 -4.43
N VAL A 690 5.24 48.23 -3.92
CA VAL A 690 4.31 47.42 -4.71
C VAL A 690 3.07 48.27 -5.02
N GLY A 691 2.64 48.33 -6.30
CA GLY A 691 1.41 49.04 -6.70
C GLY A 691 1.50 50.55 -6.94
N GLY A 692 2.70 51.15 -7.03
CA GLY A 692 2.89 52.55 -7.48
C GLY A 692 2.41 53.64 -6.50
N GLY A 693 1.98 53.27 -5.30
CA GLY A 693 1.58 54.19 -4.24
C GLY A 693 2.77 54.96 -3.65
N ARG A 694 2.58 56.24 -3.32
CA ARG A 694 3.62 57.11 -2.71
C ARG A 694 3.80 56.93 -1.20
N LYS A 695 3.16 55.92 -0.57
CA LYS A 695 3.26 55.65 0.87
C LYS A 695 4.25 54.51 1.13
N PHE A 696 5.36 54.84 1.78
CA PHE A 696 6.55 53.99 2.00
C PHE A 696 6.39 52.85 3.03
N THR A 697 5.19 52.33 3.32
CA THR A 697 5.02 51.53 4.56
C THR A 697 4.16 50.27 4.52
N GLU A 698 3.56 49.83 3.42
CA GLU A 698 2.67 48.64 3.52
C GLU A 698 3.07 47.44 2.65
N GLU A 699 3.66 47.59 1.46
CA GLU A 699 4.28 46.46 0.73
C GLU A 699 5.44 46.96 -0.16
N MET A 700 6.65 46.42 0.07
CA MET A 700 7.85 46.73 -0.70
C MET A 700 8.36 45.48 -1.41
N LYS A 701 9.04 45.66 -2.55
CA LYS A 701 9.90 44.64 -3.16
C LYS A 701 11.35 45.11 -3.18
N CYS A 702 12.26 44.15 -3.14
CA CYS A 702 13.70 44.39 -3.08
C CYS A 702 14.44 43.70 -4.23
N ARG A 703 15.52 44.33 -4.70
CA ARG A 703 16.58 43.65 -5.46
C ARG A 703 17.88 43.80 -4.70
N TYR A 704 18.46 42.67 -4.30
CA TYR A 704 19.61 42.71 -3.41
C TYR A 704 20.64 41.65 -3.76
N ARG A 705 21.90 42.06 -3.83
CA ARG A 705 23.09 41.21 -3.80
C ARG A 705 24.28 42.11 -3.45
N ALA A 706 24.80 41.96 -2.24
CA ALA A 706 25.71 42.94 -1.64
C ALA A 706 26.97 43.22 -2.46
N ASP A 707 27.52 42.21 -3.15
CA ASP A 707 28.76 42.33 -3.92
C ASP A 707 28.63 43.11 -5.24
N ILE A 708 27.41 43.43 -5.68
CA ILE A 708 27.16 44.11 -6.96
C ILE A 708 26.45 45.46 -6.83
N ILE A 709 26.06 45.87 -5.62
CA ILE A 709 25.36 47.14 -5.39
C ILE A 709 26.37 48.19 -4.93
N HIS A 710 26.48 49.26 -5.71
CA HIS A 710 27.40 50.36 -5.45
C HIS A 710 26.63 51.67 -5.25
N PRO A 711 26.64 52.26 -4.04
CA PRO A 711 25.97 53.54 -3.79
C PRO A 711 26.66 54.70 -4.52
N LEU A 712 25.89 55.67 -5.01
CA LEU A 712 26.37 56.83 -5.76
C LEU A 712 26.48 58.11 -4.91
N THR A 713 25.90 58.10 -3.70
CA THR A 713 25.89 59.24 -2.78
C THR A 713 26.29 58.79 -1.37
N GLU A 714 26.75 59.71 -0.51
CA GLU A 714 27.04 59.38 0.91
C GLU A 714 25.80 58.88 1.65
N LYS A 715 24.62 59.46 1.37
CA LYS A 715 23.35 59.01 1.95
C LYS A 715 23.02 57.58 1.53
N ALA A 716 23.19 57.25 0.25
CA ALA A 716 23.00 55.91 -0.27
C ALA A 716 23.97 54.90 0.37
N THR A 717 25.22 55.31 0.65
CA THR A 717 26.19 54.47 1.39
C THR A 717 25.69 54.12 2.78
N PHE A 718 25.29 55.12 3.58
CA PHE A 718 24.77 54.87 4.93
C PHE A 718 23.50 53.99 4.92
N ALA A 719 22.57 54.25 3.99
CA ALA A 719 21.34 53.48 3.89
C ALA A 719 21.59 52.00 3.49
N LEU A 720 22.54 51.75 2.60
CA LEU A 720 22.95 50.39 2.22
C LEU A 720 23.67 49.67 3.37
N GLU A 721 24.53 50.36 4.10
CA GLU A 721 25.18 49.80 5.29
C GLU A 721 24.17 49.39 6.36
N ASP A 722 23.13 50.19 6.59
CA ASP A 722 22.06 49.87 7.54
C ASP A 722 21.28 48.62 7.10
N LEU A 723 20.96 48.50 5.80
CA LEU A 723 20.35 47.29 5.25
C LEU A 723 21.25 46.06 5.41
N ASN A 724 22.54 46.19 5.10
CA ASN A 724 23.52 45.10 5.25
C ASN A 724 23.62 44.65 6.72
N LYS A 725 23.62 45.60 7.68
CA LYS A 725 23.62 45.30 9.11
C LYS A 725 22.34 44.58 9.54
N ALA A 726 21.18 45.04 9.09
CA ALA A 726 19.89 44.40 9.41
C ALA A 726 19.83 42.95 8.88
N LEU A 727 20.28 42.73 7.65
CA LEU A 727 20.35 41.38 7.05
C LEU A 727 21.39 40.48 7.74
N ALA A 728 22.54 41.03 8.14
CA ALA A 728 23.53 40.29 8.90
C ALA A 728 22.98 39.86 10.27
N GLN A 729 22.29 40.76 10.98
CA GLN A 729 21.62 40.47 12.25
C GLN A 729 20.56 39.36 12.10
N ALA A 730 19.77 39.41 11.03
CA ALA A 730 18.79 38.35 10.73
C ALA A 730 19.44 36.97 10.53
N ARG A 731 20.69 36.92 10.06
CA ARG A 731 21.43 35.67 9.83
C ARG A 731 22.09 35.12 11.09
N THR A 732 22.62 35.98 11.97
CA THR A 732 23.49 35.55 13.08
C THR A 732 22.76 35.33 14.41
N ASN A 733 21.65 36.03 14.66
CA ASN A 733 21.08 36.11 16.01
C ASN A 733 19.96 35.09 16.34
N ASN A 734 19.83 33.99 15.58
CA ASN A 734 18.72 33.03 15.76
C ASN A 734 17.36 33.75 15.92
N SER A 735 17.19 34.85 15.18
CA SER A 735 16.04 35.74 15.32
C SER A 735 14.81 35.10 14.70
N ASP A 736 13.65 35.19 15.37
CA ASP A 736 12.32 34.71 14.94
C ASP A 736 11.84 35.21 13.55
N ILE A 737 12.65 36.00 12.85
CA ILE A 737 12.37 36.53 11.51
C ILE A 737 13.01 35.71 10.38
N CYS A 738 14.05 34.92 10.67
CA CYS A 738 14.79 34.12 9.69
C CYS A 738 14.35 32.66 9.77
N LEU A 739 13.88 32.11 8.65
CA LEU A 739 13.45 30.72 8.55
C LEU A 739 14.57 29.88 7.96
N ASN A 740 15.09 28.93 8.73
CA ASN A 740 16.07 27.96 8.27
C ASN A 740 15.34 26.70 7.80
N LEU A 741 15.26 26.50 6.49
CA LEU A 741 14.57 25.37 5.89
C LEU A 741 15.51 24.15 5.91
N TYR A 742 15.44 23.42 7.01
CA TYR A 742 16.20 22.19 7.23
C TYR A 742 15.63 21.02 6.41
N PRO A 743 16.40 19.93 6.19
CA PRO A 743 15.96 18.79 5.39
C PRO A 743 14.68 18.08 5.88
N ASP A 744 14.33 18.22 7.16
CA ASP A 744 13.06 17.76 7.73
C ASP A 744 11.87 18.65 7.34
N MET A 745 12.11 19.94 7.10
CA MET A 745 11.09 20.88 6.59
C MET A 745 10.92 20.82 5.07
N ILE A 746 12.02 20.60 4.33
CA ILE A 746 12.03 20.52 2.86
C ILE A 746 12.75 19.23 2.38
N PRO A 747 12.18 18.04 2.63
CA PRO A 747 12.77 16.75 2.25
C PRO A 747 12.74 16.51 0.74
N ASN A 748 13.31 15.38 0.30
CA ASN A 748 13.21 14.89 -1.08
C ASN A 748 11.75 14.90 -1.56
N GLY A 749 11.52 15.35 -2.79
CA GLY A 749 10.18 15.51 -3.37
C GLY A 749 9.46 16.78 -2.95
N THR A 750 10.11 17.74 -2.28
CA THR A 750 9.50 19.04 -1.98
C THR A 750 9.72 20.03 -3.13
N VAL A 751 8.65 20.70 -3.55
CA VAL A 751 8.70 21.85 -4.45
C VAL A 751 8.44 23.12 -3.63
N LEU A 752 9.44 23.99 -3.54
CA LEU A 752 9.36 25.26 -2.84
C LEU A 752 9.24 26.40 -3.85
N LEU A 753 8.22 27.23 -3.71
CA LEU A 753 7.98 28.42 -4.54
C LEU A 753 8.12 29.67 -3.66
N ILE A 754 8.81 30.70 -4.16
CA ILE A 754 9.10 31.92 -3.40
C ILE A 754 8.90 33.15 -4.30
N ASP A 755 8.24 34.19 -3.76
CA ASP A 755 8.26 35.55 -4.29
C ASP A 755 9.63 36.18 -4.04
N ASN A 756 10.38 36.32 -5.12
CA ASN A 756 11.76 36.76 -5.15
C ASN A 756 11.94 38.24 -4.74
N GLY A 757 10.89 39.06 -4.86
CA GLY A 757 10.94 40.47 -4.47
C GLY A 757 10.64 40.68 -2.99
N SER A 758 9.80 39.82 -2.41
CA SER A 758 9.33 39.93 -1.02
C SER A 758 10.17 39.11 -0.03
N TRP A 759 10.95 38.15 -0.52
CA TRP A 759 11.82 37.29 0.31
C TRP A 759 13.27 37.32 -0.16
N LEU A 760 14.19 37.55 0.77
CA LEU A 760 15.62 37.31 0.54
C LEU A 760 15.96 35.88 0.95
N HIS A 761 16.91 35.28 0.23
CA HIS A 761 17.35 33.92 0.52
C HIS A 761 18.88 33.81 0.58
N ALA A 762 19.37 32.88 1.37
CA ALA A 762 20.78 32.57 1.57
C ALA A 762 20.97 31.06 1.68
N ARG A 763 22.20 30.59 1.47
CA ARG A 763 22.59 29.19 1.64
C ARG A 763 23.92 29.10 2.37
N ASN A 764 23.97 28.34 3.46
CA ASN A 764 25.25 28.01 4.10
C ASN A 764 26.08 27.05 3.23
N GLU A 765 27.36 26.84 3.55
CA GLU A 765 28.25 25.94 2.82
C GLU A 765 27.62 24.54 2.58
N VAL A 766 27.66 24.04 1.34
CA VAL A 766 27.18 22.68 1.04
C VAL A 766 28.23 21.68 1.50
N LYS A 767 27.80 20.66 2.23
CA LYS A 767 28.66 19.58 2.71
C LYS A 767 28.38 18.25 2.02
N ASP A 768 27.13 18.02 1.57
CA ASP A 768 26.75 16.81 0.84
C ASP A 768 27.05 16.97 -0.66
N PRO A 769 28.00 16.20 -1.24
CA PRO A 769 28.32 16.28 -2.67
C PRO A 769 27.18 15.78 -3.58
N GLU A 770 26.25 14.99 -3.05
CA GLU A 770 25.11 14.46 -3.81
C GLU A 770 23.87 15.35 -3.72
N ARG A 771 23.94 16.48 -3.00
CA ARG A 771 22.82 17.42 -2.89
C ARG A 771 22.37 17.87 -4.28
N HIS A 772 21.09 17.71 -4.58
CA HIS A 772 20.53 17.98 -5.90
C HIS A 772 19.21 18.72 -5.78
N LEU A 773 19.18 19.98 -6.21
CA LEU A 773 17.93 20.69 -6.47
C LEU A 773 17.79 20.99 -7.96
N ARG A 774 16.56 21.13 -8.44
CA ARG A 774 16.28 21.69 -9.76
C ARG A 774 15.58 23.05 -9.60
N ARG A 775 16.09 24.08 -10.29
CA ARG A 775 15.59 25.46 -10.16
C ARG A 775 14.88 25.91 -11.43
N ILE A 776 13.85 26.75 -11.25
CA ILE A 776 13.15 27.51 -12.29
C ILE A 776 12.92 28.95 -11.80
N ARG A 777 12.87 29.91 -12.72
CA ARG A 777 12.45 31.30 -12.48
C ARG A 777 11.38 31.65 -13.51
N TRP A 778 10.38 32.44 -13.16
CA TRP A 778 9.35 32.87 -14.10
C TRP A 778 8.76 34.22 -13.71
N ASP A 779 7.88 34.74 -14.56
CA ASP A 779 7.15 36.01 -14.34
C ASP A 779 8.10 37.21 -14.16
N ALA A 780 9.01 37.42 -15.13
CA ALA A 780 9.82 38.65 -15.19
C ALA A 780 8.92 39.88 -15.29
N ARG A 781 9.16 40.86 -14.43
CA ARG A 781 8.43 42.13 -14.41
C ARG A 781 9.40 43.26 -14.16
N GLU A 782 9.12 44.41 -14.76
CA GLU A 782 9.85 45.64 -14.49
C GLU A 782 10.01 45.87 -12.98
N PHE A 783 11.25 46.08 -12.55
CA PHE A 783 11.54 46.35 -11.15
C PHE A 783 10.93 47.68 -10.75
#